data_AF-A0A1J5I3R7-F1
#
_entry.id   AF-A0A1J5I3R7-F1
#
_cell.length_a   1.000
_cell.length_b   1.000
_cell.length_c   1.000
_cell.angle_alpha   90.00
_cell.angle_beta   90.00
_cell.angle_gamma   90.00
#
_symmetry.space_group_name_H-M   'P 1'
#
loop_
_entity.id
_entity.type
_entity.pdbx_description
1 polymer ?
#
loop_
_entity_poly.entity_id
_entity_poly.type
_entity_poly.pdbx_seq_one_letter_code
_entity_poly.pdbx_strand_id
1 'polypeptide(L)'
;MSDKKEALDVVEDKISSTLNKVRHDKNFQNPILRLGKTGSTYAQILSPAVINNIKTHYRAVKNDSEKLNQGIDRAVQSLKEDIEAEILVSEEIDINDIARYFVIEKHYEEKGLPVDLGEFLCNPDSCVELEEFRQIFGRLNETFCSTGTNEKCRALSFLKIPATACHNTETLRKLIWLSNELIGVAAKVKERFSNISLLTKCEKFNDINLVKLQEFTQSYNTLKCGLLGYMFKGNKVRALNERFKTELPIINIEEPHKHLDLLQSISTIYNYAKANRPEGIGISYDFLSVIDAILKNETILKEISAFAGIDEDIKYLNENLKKYPISIKLLGIDIAHLAGCSSNKLITMGDDAFKQFVHFIALKQKLEKIFSNIPETNYETAKSKIEKLVTIQMTYKMDERVIEFSQNSRATATTLRKIIQKKQKFPREEFSKLRESFPCILAGIRDYAEYIPLQPEIFDLVIIDEASQVSIAQAFPALLRAKKVLILGDKKQFSNVKAAQARSDTNREYLNNLRDTFIKNVSNEPQKLVRQDNFNIKTSILEFFEFISNFSIQLNKYFRGYKEIISYSNKHFYKDSLQVMKIRGKVIDDVLKFEFINHDGKIETTPKTNSLEIEFLINELKSLKDGGIKSSVGIITPHTNQQKLVLDAVNKLPDRDYYFEELNLKIMTFDTCQGEERDIIYYSMVANAEIDRLWGVFIKDLNAVDIEEDGKIKAQRLNVGFSRAKERMHFVVSKPLDAFTGSIGDALRHYWNELEEARKEPLPDAVDPNSPMEKEVLNWVAQTKFWQQNKGLGRVSLVPQFNVGEYLQQLDPTRAYQHPKYKVDFLLIYRNEKDREHKIVIEYDGFKEHFTKYGEVNEFNYRQYYSHEDMYRQKIIESYGYKFIRINKFNCGKNPIETLDKRLLAATTEKNGNVDVLRSIHETIDHIQNNGAKECPKCKLIRDGEEFKDPACSTGYGRICVYCKKIKAARTEPRGESPADARKICPKCKSRMILRNGRYGKFYGCSRYPMCHATAPYK
;
A
#
# COMPACT_ATOMS: atom_id res chain seq x y z
N MET A 1 25.03 21.47 -16.69
CA MET A 1 25.88 22.67 -16.93
C MET A 1 25.07 23.90 -16.56
N SER A 2 25.72 24.98 -16.14
CA SER A 2 25.08 26.29 -15.87
C SER A 2 26.13 27.42 -16.02
N ASP A 3 25.73 28.69 -16.25
CA ASP A 3 26.65 29.86 -16.13
C ASP A 3 26.80 30.30 -14.65
N LYS A 4 26.00 29.73 -13.72
CA LYS A 4 26.03 30.03 -12.28
C LYS A 4 26.69 28.90 -11.48
N LYS A 5 27.55 29.25 -10.53
CA LYS A 5 28.26 28.26 -9.70
C LYS A 5 27.32 27.63 -8.68
N GLU A 6 26.46 28.46 -8.11
CA GLU A 6 25.47 28.15 -7.08
C GLU A 6 24.47 27.10 -7.58
N ALA A 7 24.01 27.25 -8.83
CA ALA A 7 23.15 26.25 -9.46
C ALA A 7 23.86 24.87 -9.58
N LEU A 8 25.16 24.88 -9.90
CA LEU A 8 25.95 23.65 -9.92
C LEU A 8 26.19 23.08 -8.52
N ASP A 9 26.34 23.90 -7.48
CA ASP A 9 26.41 23.46 -6.08
C ASP A 9 25.13 22.73 -5.68
N VAL A 10 23.96 23.32 -5.93
CA VAL A 10 22.65 22.71 -5.61
C VAL A 10 22.46 21.36 -6.32
N VAL A 11 22.86 21.26 -7.59
CA VAL A 11 22.78 20.00 -8.35
C VAL A 11 23.75 18.97 -7.78
N GLU A 12 24.99 19.35 -7.48
CA GLU A 12 26.00 18.48 -6.87
C GLU A 12 25.53 17.92 -5.52
N ASP A 13 24.97 18.78 -4.67
CA ASP A 13 24.46 18.42 -3.35
C ASP A 13 23.27 17.46 -3.42
N LYS A 14 22.32 17.70 -4.34
CA LYS A 14 21.15 16.81 -4.52
C LYS A 14 21.54 15.43 -5.04
N ILE A 15 22.46 15.37 -6.01
CA ILE A 15 22.97 14.08 -6.51
C ILE A 15 23.72 13.37 -5.39
N SER A 16 24.61 14.08 -4.68
CA SER A 16 25.38 13.51 -3.56
C SER A 16 24.49 13.00 -2.44
N SER A 17 23.47 13.77 -2.04
CA SER A 17 22.47 13.35 -1.06
C SER A 17 21.74 12.07 -1.47
N THR A 18 21.36 11.96 -2.75
CA THR A 18 20.70 10.76 -3.28
C THR A 18 21.62 9.54 -3.23
N LEU A 19 22.88 9.68 -3.66
CA LEU A 19 23.86 8.61 -3.60
C LEU A 19 24.19 8.21 -2.16
N ASN A 20 24.28 9.19 -1.24
CA ASN A 20 24.61 8.95 0.17
C ASN A 20 23.52 8.22 0.95
N LYS A 21 22.30 8.11 0.42
CA LYS A 21 21.23 7.27 1.01
C LYS A 21 21.61 5.79 1.10
N VAL A 22 22.54 5.33 0.26
CA VAL A 22 23.00 3.93 0.22
C VAL A 22 24.48 3.77 0.59
N ARG A 23 25.12 4.85 1.05
CA ARG A 23 26.50 4.83 1.55
C ARG A 23 26.49 4.63 3.06
N HIS A 24 27.57 4.05 3.58
CA HIS A 24 27.78 3.88 5.02
C HIS A 24 27.95 5.23 5.75
N ASP A 25 28.70 6.16 5.15
CA ASP A 25 28.93 7.52 5.67
C ASP A 25 28.03 8.53 4.95
N LYS A 26 27.36 9.41 5.71
CA LYS A 26 26.53 10.49 5.17
C LYS A 26 27.35 11.56 4.44
N ASN A 27 28.62 11.71 4.77
CA ASN A 27 29.55 12.66 4.15
C ASN A 27 30.47 11.98 3.13
N PHE A 28 30.05 10.85 2.57
CA PHE A 28 30.83 10.10 1.58
C PHE A 28 31.10 10.93 0.31
N GLN A 29 32.37 11.01 -0.10
CA GLN A 29 32.77 11.70 -1.33
C GLN A 29 32.46 10.83 -2.55
N ASN A 30 31.38 11.16 -3.26
CA ASN A 30 30.98 10.44 -4.48
C ASN A 30 31.85 10.80 -5.70
N PRO A 31 31.98 9.88 -6.68
CA PRO A 31 32.73 10.08 -7.91
C PRO A 31 32.01 10.99 -8.94
N ILE A 32 31.61 12.19 -8.51
CA ILE A 32 30.99 13.21 -9.36
C ILE A 32 32.05 14.24 -9.73
N LEU A 33 32.34 14.40 -11.03
CA LEU A 33 33.39 15.31 -11.46
C LEU A 33 32.87 16.72 -11.64
N ARG A 34 33.36 17.68 -10.84
CA ARG A 34 33.11 19.11 -11.06
C ARG A 34 34.32 19.82 -11.67
N LEU A 35 34.16 20.33 -12.89
CA LEU A 35 35.14 21.14 -13.60
C LEU A 35 34.95 22.63 -13.26
N GLY A 36 36.05 23.39 -13.19
CA GLY A 36 36.04 24.85 -12.88
C GLY A 36 36.39 25.23 -11.42
N LYS A 37 36.27 24.30 -10.47
CA LYS A 37 36.59 24.50 -9.04
C LYS A 37 38.07 24.22 -8.74
N THR A 38 39.00 25.06 -9.24
CA THR A 38 40.48 25.03 -8.99
C THR A 38 41.16 23.64 -8.94
N GLY A 39 40.60 22.62 -9.60
CA GLY A 39 41.08 21.23 -9.54
C GLY A 39 40.93 20.51 -8.19
N SER A 40 40.21 21.08 -7.23
CA SER A 40 40.02 20.51 -5.89
C SER A 40 39.22 19.20 -5.90
N THR A 41 38.06 19.17 -6.57
CA THR A 41 37.17 17.99 -6.61
C THR A 41 37.85 16.75 -7.21
N TYR A 42 38.51 16.90 -8.36
CA TYR A 42 39.25 15.80 -9.00
C TYR A 42 40.36 15.24 -8.09
N ALA A 43 41.12 16.13 -7.44
CA ALA A 43 42.18 15.75 -6.51
C ALA A 43 41.63 15.10 -5.23
N GLN A 44 40.49 15.57 -4.72
CA GLN A 44 39.80 15.01 -3.56
C GLN A 44 39.30 13.58 -3.85
N ILE A 45 38.61 13.38 -4.98
CA ILE A 45 38.11 12.05 -5.36
C ILE A 45 39.25 11.04 -5.52
N LEU A 46 40.36 11.46 -6.15
CA LEU A 46 41.52 10.59 -6.35
C LEU A 46 42.49 10.54 -5.16
N SER A 47 42.14 11.17 -4.03
CA SER A 47 42.96 11.08 -2.83
C SER A 47 43.03 9.63 -2.32
N PRO A 48 44.16 9.20 -1.72
CA PRO A 48 44.29 7.82 -1.25
C PRO A 48 43.19 7.40 -0.27
N ALA A 49 42.77 8.31 0.61
CA ALA A 49 41.70 8.06 1.59
C ALA A 49 40.34 7.83 0.90
N VAL A 50 39.94 8.73 0.00
CA VAL A 50 38.64 8.61 -0.71
C VAL A 50 38.63 7.39 -1.61
N ILE A 51 39.69 7.12 -2.38
CA ILE A 51 39.80 5.92 -3.21
C ILE A 51 39.74 4.64 -2.36
N ASN A 52 40.30 4.64 -1.15
CA ASN A 52 40.19 3.48 -0.26
C ASN A 52 38.76 3.27 0.24
N ASN A 53 38.03 4.35 0.55
CA ASN A 53 36.63 4.29 0.93
C ASN A 53 35.75 3.77 -0.23
N ILE A 54 35.97 4.30 -1.44
CA ILE A 54 35.31 3.83 -2.67
C ILE A 54 35.61 2.34 -2.93
N LYS A 55 36.86 1.89 -2.77
CA LYS A 55 37.22 0.47 -2.90
C LYS A 55 36.55 -0.41 -1.85
N THR A 56 36.45 0.07 -0.62
CA THR A 56 35.82 -0.68 0.48
C THR A 56 34.34 -0.89 0.18
N HIS A 57 33.64 0.19 -0.21
CA HIS A 57 32.25 0.10 -0.65
C HIS A 57 32.07 -0.81 -1.88
N TYR A 58 32.85 -0.60 -2.95
CA TYR A 58 32.81 -1.43 -4.16
C TYR A 58 32.96 -2.92 -3.85
N ARG A 59 33.91 -3.29 -2.97
CA ARG A 59 34.13 -4.68 -2.58
C ARG A 59 32.94 -5.26 -1.82
N ALA A 60 32.36 -4.50 -0.89
CA ALA A 60 31.19 -4.92 -0.14
C ALA A 60 29.98 -5.16 -1.08
N VAL A 61 29.71 -4.22 -1.99
CA VAL A 61 28.63 -4.39 -2.97
C VAL A 61 28.93 -5.52 -3.95
N LYS A 62 30.18 -5.69 -4.38
CA LYS A 62 30.59 -6.80 -5.26
C LYS A 62 30.29 -8.17 -4.65
N ASN A 63 30.53 -8.32 -3.35
CA ASN A 63 30.24 -9.55 -2.60
C ASN A 63 28.75 -9.92 -2.62
N ASP A 64 27.87 -8.92 -2.66
CA ASP A 64 26.42 -9.12 -2.72
C ASP A 64 25.81 -8.78 -4.11
N SER A 65 26.63 -8.66 -5.16
CA SER A 65 26.19 -8.18 -6.47
C SER A 65 25.13 -9.07 -7.14
N GLU A 66 25.25 -10.40 -6.96
CA GLU A 66 24.25 -11.35 -7.44
C GLU A 66 22.93 -11.22 -6.67
N LYS A 67 22.99 -11.11 -5.33
CA LYS A 67 21.81 -10.86 -4.48
C LYS A 67 21.15 -9.52 -4.81
N LEU A 68 21.94 -8.50 -5.12
CA LEU A 68 21.46 -7.17 -5.51
C LEU A 68 20.63 -7.25 -6.80
N ASN A 69 21.16 -7.86 -7.86
CA ASN A 69 20.45 -7.98 -9.13
C ASN A 69 19.18 -8.84 -8.99
N GLN A 70 19.29 -10.01 -8.33
CA GLN A 70 18.12 -10.83 -8.02
C GLN A 70 17.10 -10.09 -7.14
N GLY A 71 17.58 -9.25 -6.22
CA GLY A 71 16.73 -8.43 -5.35
C GLY A 71 15.96 -7.35 -6.12
N ILE A 72 16.57 -6.72 -7.12
CA ILE A 72 15.91 -5.78 -8.03
C ILE A 72 14.81 -6.50 -8.80
N ASP A 73 15.17 -7.58 -9.48
CA ASP A 73 14.23 -8.32 -10.34
C ASP A 73 13.06 -8.87 -9.52
N ARG A 74 13.33 -9.48 -8.36
CA ARG A 74 12.28 -9.97 -7.45
C ARG A 74 11.40 -8.86 -6.91
N ALA A 75 11.97 -7.70 -6.53
CA ALA A 75 11.18 -6.60 -5.99
C ALA A 75 10.27 -5.98 -7.06
N VAL A 76 10.77 -5.85 -8.29
CA VAL A 76 9.97 -5.37 -9.44
C VAL A 76 8.88 -6.38 -9.78
N GLN A 77 9.21 -7.66 -9.85
CA GLN A 77 8.27 -8.71 -10.21
C GLN A 77 7.19 -8.90 -9.13
N SER A 78 7.56 -8.95 -7.85
CA SER A 78 6.63 -8.99 -6.73
C SER A 78 5.68 -7.80 -6.75
N LEU A 79 6.16 -6.57 -6.99
CA LEU A 79 5.27 -5.41 -7.09
C LEU A 79 4.27 -5.54 -8.25
N LYS A 80 4.68 -6.12 -9.39
CA LYS A 80 3.77 -6.37 -10.50
C LYS A 80 2.74 -7.44 -10.15
N GLU A 81 3.17 -8.54 -9.55
CA GLU A 81 2.30 -9.64 -9.10
C GLU A 81 1.28 -9.16 -8.06
N ASP A 82 1.70 -8.33 -7.10
CA ASP A 82 0.80 -7.75 -6.10
C ASP A 82 -0.26 -6.85 -6.77
N ILE A 83 0.15 -6.03 -7.75
CA ILE A 83 -0.78 -5.19 -8.53
C ILE A 83 -1.73 -6.05 -9.36
N GLU A 84 -1.23 -7.09 -10.02
CA GLU A 84 -2.05 -8.02 -10.82
C GLU A 84 -3.04 -8.79 -9.93
N ALA A 85 -2.63 -9.26 -8.75
CA ALA A 85 -3.50 -9.90 -7.78
C ALA A 85 -4.60 -8.96 -7.28
N GLU A 86 -4.25 -7.69 -6.99
CA GLU A 86 -5.22 -6.66 -6.61
C GLU A 86 -6.23 -6.41 -7.73
N ILE A 87 -5.79 -6.37 -8.99
CA ILE A 87 -6.67 -6.24 -10.16
C ILE A 87 -7.61 -7.45 -10.26
N LEU A 88 -7.08 -8.68 -10.21
CA LEU A 88 -7.88 -9.91 -10.37
C LEU A 88 -8.95 -10.05 -9.28
N VAL A 89 -8.60 -9.83 -8.02
CA VAL A 89 -9.58 -9.89 -6.92
C VAL A 89 -10.61 -8.77 -7.05
N SER A 90 -10.20 -7.59 -7.52
CA SER A 90 -11.14 -6.48 -7.78
C SER A 90 -12.09 -6.79 -8.94
N GLU A 91 -11.67 -7.56 -9.95
CA GLU A 91 -12.51 -8.00 -11.06
C GLU A 91 -13.59 -9.02 -10.63
N GLU A 92 -13.36 -9.79 -9.56
CA GLU A 92 -14.36 -10.72 -9.00
C GLU A 92 -15.54 -9.99 -8.31
N ILE A 93 -15.41 -8.69 -8.06
CA ILE A 93 -16.43 -7.89 -7.39
C ILE A 93 -17.56 -7.55 -8.38
N ASP A 94 -18.69 -8.25 -8.28
CA ASP A 94 -19.92 -7.91 -9.01
C ASP A 94 -20.73 -6.82 -8.28
N ILE A 95 -20.79 -5.63 -8.89
CA ILE A 95 -21.56 -4.48 -8.39
C ILE A 95 -23.05 -4.81 -8.25
N ASN A 96 -23.59 -5.70 -9.09
CA ASN A 96 -25.00 -6.10 -9.02
C ASN A 96 -25.29 -6.99 -7.82
N ASP A 97 -24.33 -7.82 -7.40
CA ASP A 97 -24.43 -8.64 -6.20
C ASP A 97 -24.38 -7.76 -4.96
N ILE A 98 -23.49 -6.76 -4.96
CA ILE A 98 -23.44 -5.73 -3.93
C ILE A 98 -24.79 -5.00 -3.84
N ALA A 99 -25.31 -4.46 -4.94
CA ALA A 99 -26.59 -3.75 -4.95
C ALA A 99 -27.76 -4.63 -4.45
N ARG A 100 -27.79 -5.92 -4.86
CA ARG A 100 -28.78 -6.89 -4.37
C ARG A 100 -28.65 -7.12 -2.87
N TYR A 101 -27.43 -7.24 -2.34
CA TYR A 101 -27.19 -7.42 -0.92
C TYR A 101 -27.82 -6.30 -0.11
N PHE A 102 -27.66 -5.05 -0.52
CA PHE A 102 -28.22 -3.91 0.22
C PHE A 102 -29.73 -3.80 0.19
N VAL A 103 -30.33 -4.08 -0.96
CA VAL A 103 -31.79 -4.13 -1.06
C VAL A 103 -32.35 -5.15 -0.06
N ILE A 104 -31.68 -6.29 0.08
CA ILE A 104 -32.09 -7.35 1.01
C ILE A 104 -31.72 -7.00 2.46
N GLU A 105 -30.57 -6.38 2.70
CA GLU A 105 -30.14 -5.97 4.04
C GLU A 105 -31.09 -4.94 4.65
N LYS A 106 -31.43 -3.89 3.89
CA LYS A 106 -32.37 -2.86 4.33
C LYS A 106 -33.72 -3.46 4.73
N HIS A 107 -34.18 -4.48 4.01
CA HIS A 107 -35.39 -5.21 4.37
C HIS A 107 -35.32 -5.83 5.78
N TYR A 108 -34.17 -6.41 6.14
CA TYR A 108 -33.96 -7.06 7.43
C TYR A 108 -33.55 -6.09 8.55
N GLU A 109 -32.98 -4.92 8.24
CA GLU A 109 -32.81 -3.84 9.21
C GLU A 109 -34.15 -3.31 9.71
N GLU A 110 -35.13 -3.12 8.81
CA GLU A 110 -36.47 -2.62 9.16
C GLU A 110 -37.33 -3.66 9.90
N LYS A 111 -37.22 -4.94 9.54
CA LYS A 111 -38.05 -6.03 10.12
C LYS A 111 -37.40 -6.78 11.27
N GLY A 112 -36.09 -6.62 11.46
CA GLY A 112 -35.29 -7.44 12.36
C GLY A 112 -34.92 -8.80 11.75
N LEU A 113 -33.74 -9.30 12.13
CA LEU A 113 -33.24 -10.59 11.70
C LEU A 113 -33.87 -11.74 12.51
N PRO A 114 -34.22 -12.86 11.87
CA PRO A 114 -34.75 -14.03 12.57
C PRO A 114 -33.69 -14.79 13.37
N VAL A 115 -32.40 -14.58 13.07
CA VAL A 115 -31.23 -15.26 13.67
C VAL A 115 -30.11 -14.27 13.95
N ASP A 116 -29.09 -14.70 14.70
CA ASP A 116 -27.85 -13.94 14.84
C ASP A 116 -26.98 -14.14 13.60
N LEU A 117 -26.74 -13.04 12.86
CA LEU A 117 -26.01 -13.12 11.61
C LEU A 117 -24.53 -13.50 11.81
N GLY A 118 -23.92 -13.12 12.94
CA GLY A 118 -22.53 -13.44 13.24
C GLY A 118 -22.26 -14.94 13.37
N GLU A 119 -23.19 -15.67 14.00
CA GLU A 119 -23.11 -17.14 14.11
C GLU A 119 -23.14 -17.82 12.74
N PHE A 120 -23.98 -17.34 11.81
CA PHE A 120 -24.11 -17.91 10.47
C PHE A 120 -22.93 -17.53 9.56
N LEU A 121 -22.39 -16.31 9.67
CA LEU A 121 -21.22 -15.90 8.87
C LEU A 121 -19.95 -16.66 9.23
N CYS A 122 -19.82 -17.09 10.49
CA CYS A 122 -18.67 -17.87 10.95
C CYS A 122 -18.67 -19.33 10.47
N ASN A 123 -19.77 -19.84 9.91
CA ASN A 123 -19.88 -21.21 9.43
C ASN A 123 -20.13 -21.27 7.90
N PRO A 124 -19.21 -21.81 7.09
CA PRO A 124 -19.38 -21.87 5.62
C PRO A 124 -20.61 -22.65 5.16
N ASP A 125 -21.04 -23.66 5.92
CA ASP A 125 -22.15 -24.55 5.56
C ASP A 125 -23.50 -24.04 6.08
N SER A 126 -23.53 -22.85 6.70
CA SER A 126 -24.69 -22.34 7.43
C SER A 126 -25.95 -22.19 6.57
N CYS A 127 -25.82 -21.86 5.28
CA CYS A 127 -26.95 -21.75 4.36
C CYS A 127 -27.60 -23.12 4.12
N VAL A 128 -26.79 -24.16 3.93
CA VAL A 128 -27.27 -25.53 3.73
C VAL A 128 -27.89 -26.07 5.01
N GLU A 129 -27.24 -25.84 6.16
CA GLU A 129 -27.76 -26.23 7.46
C GLU A 129 -29.10 -25.54 7.78
N LEU A 130 -29.27 -24.27 7.40
CA LEU A 130 -30.52 -23.53 7.61
C LEU A 130 -31.69 -24.10 6.80
N GLU A 131 -31.43 -24.49 5.55
CA GLU A 131 -32.41 -25.18 4.70
C GLU A 131 -32.82 -26.52 5.32
N GLU A 132 -31.85 -27.30 5.78
CA GLU A 132 -32.10 -28.60 6.43
C GLU A 132 -32.89 -28.42 7.73
N PHE A 133 -32.56 -27.43 8.56
CA PHE A 133 -33.31 -27.11 9.77
C PHE A 133 -34.78 -26.84 9.46
N ARG A 134 -35.09 -26.02 8.44
CA ARG A 134 -36.48 -25.71 8.07
C ARG A 134 -37.23 -26.95 7.61
N GLN A 135 -36.58 -27.83 6.84
CA GLN A 135 -37.19 -29.09 6.40
C GLN A 135 -37.50 -30.02 7.58
N ILE A 136 -36.52 -30.23 8.47
CA ILE A 136 -36.70 -31.05 9.68
C ILE A 136 -37.84 -30.48 10.54
N PHE A 137 -37.83 -29.18 10.80
CA PHE A 137 -38.87 -28.52 11.58
C PHE A 137 -40.26 -28.64 10.92
N GLY A 138 -40.33 -28.58 9.59
CA GLY A 138 -41.55 -28.85 8.83
C GLY A 138 -42.10 -30.26 9.07
N ARG A 139 -41.25 -31.30 8.96
CA ARG A 139 -41.61 -32.70 9.24
C ARG A 139 -42.10 -32.89 10.68
N LEU A 140 -41.42 -32.27 11.64
CA LEU A 140 -41.83 -32.28 13.05
C LEU A 140 -43.20 -31.61 13.23
N ASN A 141 -43.44 -30.46 12.60
CA ASN A 141 -44.72 -29.76 12.69
C ASN A 141 -45.88 -30.58 12.09
N GLU A 142 -45.69 -31.19 10.92
CA GLU A 142 -46.67 -32.09 10.29
C GLU A 142 -47.00 -33.30 11.19
N THR A 143 -45.99 -33.84 11.87
CA THR A 143 -46.17 -34.98 12.76
C THR A 143 -46.93 -34.61 14.04
N PHE A 144 -46.69 -33.41 14.59
CA PHE A 144 -47.12 -33.08 15.96
C PHE A 144 -48.22 -32.00 16.10
N CYS A 145 -48.42 -31.07 15.15
CA CYS A 145 -49.12 -29.80 15.48
C CYS A 145 -50.24 -29.26 14.57
N SER A 146 -50.51 -29.73 13.35
CA SER A 146 -51.49 -29.04 12.46
C SER A 146 -52.91 -28.94 13.06
N THR A 147 -53.36 -27.71 13.33
CA THR A 147 -54.59 -27.26 14.02
C THR A 147 -55.90 -27.82 13.41
N GLY A 148 -56.75 -28.43 14.25
CA GLY A 148 -58.10 -28.93 13.87
C GLY A 148 -58.33 -30.42 14.15
N THR A 149 -59.29 -30.74 15.01
CA THR A 149 -59.98 -32.04 15.24
C THR A 149 -59.13 -33.33 15.46
N ASN A 150 -58.99 -33.71 16.73
CA ASN A 150 -59.01 -35.07 17.34
C ASN A 150 -58.39 -36.34 16.73
N GLU A 151 -57.61 -36.33 15.65
CA GLU A 151 -56.74 -37.46 15.31
C GLU A 151 -55.37 -36.97 14.79
N LYS A 152 -54.44 -36.68 15.72
CA LYS A 152 -53.12 -36.11 15.41
C LYS A 152 -51.99 -37.07 15.77
N CYS A 153 -51.16 -37.34 14.76
CA CYS A 153 -50.29 -38.50 14.59
C CYS A 153 -51.05 -39.83 14.58
N ARG A 154 -51.48 -40.28 13.39
CA ARG A 154 -52.16 -41.59 13.21
C ARG A 154 -51.34 -42.75 13.77
N ALA A 155 -50.01 -42.69 13.65
CA ALA A 155 -49.11 -43.65 14.29
C ALA A 155 -49.31 -43.75 15.82
N LEU A 156 -49.49 -42.62 16.51
CA LEU A 156 -49.75 -42.57 17.95
C LEU A 156 -51.19 -42.97 18.31
N SER A 157 -52.16 -42.69 17.44
CA SER A 157 -53.55 -43.12 17.65
C SER A 157 -53.69 -44.65 17.61
N PHE A 158 -52.92 -45.35 16.76
CA PHE A 158 -52.86 -46.83 16.77
C PHE A 158 -52.28 -47.38 18.07
N LEU A 159 -51.32 -46.68 18.67
CA LEU A 159 -50.74 -47.05 19.95
C LEU A 159 -51.64 -46.68 21.15
N LYS A 160 -52.75 -45.95 20.92
CA LYS A 160 -53.61 -45.33 21.94
C LYS A 160 -52.86 -44.40 22.89
N ILE A 161 -51.81 -43.75 22.38
CA ILE A 161 -50.98 -42.85 23.17
C ILE A 161 -51.43 -41.42 22.89
N PRO A 162 -51.76 -40.61 23.91
CA PRO A 162 -52.17 -39.24 23.70
C PRO A 162 -51.02 -38.45 23.06
N ALA A 163 -51.34 -37.61 22.07
CA ALA A 163 -50.34 -36.79 21.37
C ALA A 163 -49.51 -35.91 22.33
N THR A 164 -50.08 -35.55 23.48
CA THR A 164 -49.38 -34.80 24.54
C THR A 164 -48.21 -35.55 25.17
N ALA A 165 -48.15 -36.88 25.05
CA ALA A 165 -47.02 -37.69 25.54
C ALA A 165 -45.71 -37.41 24.77
N CYS A 166 -45.79 -36.82 23.57
CA CYS A 166 -44.63 -36.47 22.75
C CYS A 166 -44.01 -35.11 23.09
N HIS A 167 -44.56 -34.36 24.06
CA HIS A 167 -43.97 -33.09 24.49
C HIS A 167 -42.70 -33.26 25.32
N ASN A 168 -42.47 -34.44 25.91
CA ASN A 168 -41.25 -34.79 26.63
C ASN A 168 -40.28 -35.56 25.70
N THR A 169 -39.05 -35.07 25.57
CA THR A 169 -37.99 -35.68 24.74
C THR A 169 -37.61 -37.10 25.16
N GLU A 170 -37.64 -37.42 26.46
CA GLU A 170 -37.36 -38.77 26.95
C GLU A 170 -38.47 -39.75 26.57
N THR A 171 -39.73 -39.32 26.68
CA THR A 171 -40.89 -40.10 26.27
C THR A 171 -40.93 -40.27 24.75
N LEU A 172 -40.60 -39.23 23.98
CA LEU A 172 -40.51 -39.32 22.52
C LEU A 172 -39.45 -40.35 22.09
N ARG A 173 -38.25 -40.33 22.69
CA ARG A 173 -37.21 -41.31 22.37
C ARG A 173 -37.67 -42.75 22.63
N LYS A 174 -38.39 -42.98 23.73
CA LYS A 174 -38.99 -44.30 24.02
C LYS A 174 -40.01 -44.69 22.95
N LEU A 175 -40.83 -43.76 22.48
CA LEU A 175 -41.82 -44.01 21.41
C LEU A 175 -41.18 -44.25 20.04
N ILE A 176 -40.12 -43.53 19.69
CA ILE A 176 -39.39 -43.76 18.44
C ILE A 176 -38.70 -45.12 18.47
N TRP A 177 -38.08 -45.48 19.60
CA TRP A 177 -37.52 -46.81 19.79
C TRP A 177 -38.61 -47.88 19.64
N LEU A 178 -39.79 -47.70 20.27
CA LEU A 178 -40.92 -48.62 20.11
C LEU A 178 -41.29 -48.82 18.64
N SER A 179 -41.41 -47.73 17.89
CA SER A 179 -41.79 -47.75 16.48
C SER A 179 -40.78 -48.52 15.63
N ASN A 180 -39.48 -48.30 15.86
CA ASN A 180 -38.41 -49.06 15.20
C ASN A 180 -38.48 -50.56 15.51
N GLU A 181 -38.70 -50.93 16.77
CA GLU A 181 -38.86 -52.33 17.16
C GLU A 181 -40.11 -52.96 16.54
N LEU A 182 -41.25 -52.26 16.52
CA LEU A 182 -42.49 -52.74 15.89
C LEU A 182 -42.33 -52.95 14.38
N ILE A 183 -41.63 -52.04 13.69
CA ILE A 183 -41.25 -52.20 12.28
C ILE A 183 -40.37 -53.44 12.11
N GLY A 184 -39.36 -53.61 12.97
CA GLY A 184 -38.46 -54.76 12.96
C GLY A 184 -39.19 -56.09 13.17
N VAL A 185 -40.15 -56.13 14.10
CA VAL A 185 -41.02 -57.31 14.32
C VAL A 185 -41.86 -57.60 13.08
N ALA A 186 -42.52 -56.59 12.51
CA ALA A 186 -43.33 -56.77 11.31
C ALA A 186 -42.49 -57.26 10.12
N ALA A 187 -41.26 -56.78 9.97
CA ALA A 187 -40.31 -57.23 8.96
C ALA A 187 -39.90 -58.69 9.19
N LYS A 188 -39.54 -59.08 10.42
CA LYS A 188 -39.22 -60.49 10.78
C LYS A 188 -40.38 -61.43 10.49
N VAL A 189 -41.62 -61.00 10.75
CA VAL A 189 -42.82 -61.77 10.42
C VAL A 189 -42.98 -61.89 8.89
N LYS A 190 -42.80 -60.79 8.14
CA LYS A 190 -42.83 -60.75 6.66
C LYS A 190 -41.76 -61.61 5.99
N GLU A 191 -40.57 -61.68 6.57
CA GLU A 191 -39.47 -62.51 6.09
C GLU A 191 -39.73 -64.00 6.38
N ARG A 192 -40.25 -64.32 7.57
CA ARG A 192 -40.46 -65.70 8.02
C ARG A 192 -41.66 -66.38 7.36
N PHE A 193 -42.72 -65.63 7.05
CA PHE A 193 -44.00 -66.17 6.60
C PHE A 193 -44.43 -65.55 5.26
N SER A 194 -44.49 -66.38 4.21
CA SER A 194 -44.96 -65.98 2.88
C SER A 194 -46.49 -65.86 2.76
N ASN A 195 -47.24 -66.33 3.77
CA ASN A 195 -48.69 -66.46 3.78
C ASN A 195 -49.39 -65.40 4.65
N ILE A 196 -48.83 -64.20 4.79
CA ILE A 196 -49.40 -63.11 5.60
C ILE A 196 -50.77 -62.63 5.08
N SER A 197 -51.06 -62.79 3.79
CA SER A 197 -52.38 -62.47 3.22
C SER A 197 -53.51 -63.21 3.93
N LEU A 198 -53.24 -64.36 4.57
CA LEU A 198 -54.21 -65.09 5.38
C LEU A 198 -54.75 -64.28 6.57
N LEU A 199 -53.96 -63.33 7.09
CA LEU A 199 -54.37 -62.49 8.21
C LEU A 199 -55.55 -61.59 7.85
N THR A 200 -55.76 -61.25 6.57
CA THR A 200 -56.91 -60.45 6.10
C THR A 200 -58.27 -61.09 6.38
N LYS A 201 -58.31 -62.40 6.67
CA LYS A 201 -59.51 -63.11 7.13
C LYS A 201 -59.87 -62.84 8.58
N CYS A 202 -58.99 -62.16 9.31
CA CYS A 202 -59.21 -61.68 10.65
C CYS A 202 -59.49 -60.18 10.63
N GLU A 203 -60.45 -59.72 11.43
CA GLU A 203 -60.65 -58.29 11.72
C GLU A 203 -59.55 -57.78 12.69
N LYS A 204 -59.86 -57.13 13.81
CA LYS A 204 -58.85 -56.67 14.77
C LYS A 204 -58.39 -57.83 15.68
N PHE A 205 -57.13 -58.23 15.56
CA PHE A 205 -56.55 -59.33 16.35
C PHE A 205 -55.80 -58.82 17.59
N ASN A 206 -55.84 -59.54 18.72
CA ASN A 206 -55.16 -59.15 19.97
C ASN A 206 -54.76 -60.36 20.82
N ASP A 207 -54.16 -60.12 21.98
CA ASP A 207 -53.70 -61.15 22.92
C ASP A 207 -54.83 -62.08 23.41
N ILE A 208 -56.02 -61.54 23.69
CA ILE A 208 -57.18 -62.30 24.15
C ILE A 208 -57.65 -63.26 23.04
N ASN A 209 -57.67 -62.76 21.80
CA ASN A 209 -58.09 -63.53 20.63
C ASN A 209 -57.07 -64.63 20.28
N LEU A 210 -55.78 -64.42 20.53
CA LEU A 210 -54.74 -65.45 20.32
C LEU A 210 -54.93 -66.64 21.26
N VAL A 211 -55.16 -66.39 22.55
CA VAL A 211 -55.36 -67.45 23.56
C VAL A 211 -56.60 -68.26 23.20
N LYS A 212 -57.72 -67.59 22.92
CA LYS A 212 -58.94 -68.26 22.46
C LYS A 212 -58.71 -69.08 21.19
N LEU A 213 -57.99 -68.53 20.20
CA LEU A 213 -57.70 -69.24 18.95
C LEU A 213 -56.91 -70.53 19.19
N GLN A 214 -55.95 -70.51 20.12
CA GLN A 214 -55.18 -71.70 20.52
C GLN A 214 -56.06 -72.73 21.21
N GLU A 215 -56.91 -72.31 22.16
CA GLU A 215 -57.87 -73.20 22.85
C GLU A 215 -58.81 -73.91 21.86
N PHE A 216 -59.38 -73.16 20.90
CA PHE A 216 -60.24 -73.73 19.88
C PHE A 216 -59.45 -74.66 18.94
N THR A 217 -58.27 -74.25 18.48
CA THR A 217 -57.43 -75.07 17.61
C THR A 217 -57.02 -76.39 18.27
N GLN A 218 -56.69 -76.36 19.56
CA GLN A 218 -56.40 -77.55 20.36
C GLN A 218 -57.66 -78.42 20.52
N SER A 219 -58.80 -77.81 20.85
CA SER A 219 -60.09 -78.52 20.99
C SER A 219 -60.50 -79.24 19.69
N TYR A 220 -60.30 -78.60 18.53
CA TYR A 220 -60.52 -79.23 17.23
C TYR A 220 -59.51 -80.35 16.95
N ASN A 221 -58.21 -80.16 17.25
CA ASN A 221 -57.18 -81.20 17.08
C ASN A 221 -57.49 -82.45 17.93
N THR A 222 -57.88 -82.29 19.19
CA THR A 222 -58.30 -83.41 20.05
C THR A 222 -59.52 -84.15 19.50
N LEU A 223 -60.44 -83.44 18.83
CA LEU A 223 -61.55 -84.06 18.13
C LEU A 223 -61.10 -84.84 16.88
N LYS A 224 -60.02 -84.41 16.20
CA LYS A 224 -59.43 -85.01 14.99
C LYS A 224 -58.56 -86.26 15.24
N CYS A 225 -57.94 -86.42 16.42
CA CYS A 225 -56.96 -87.48 16.76
C CYS A 225 -57.45 -88.95 16.81
N GLY A 226 -58.53 -89.34 16.12
CA GLY A 226 -59.00 -90.73 16.01
C GLY A 226 -58.93 -91.28 14.58
N LEU A 227 -58.90 -92.61 14.42
CA LEU A 227 -58.74 -93.32 13.13
C LEU A 227 -59.76 -92.92 12.03
N LEU A 228 -60.86 -92.28 12.40
CA LEU A 228 -61.96 -91.86 11.52
C LEU A 228 -62.28 -90.35 11.62
N GLY A 229 -61.33 -89.53 12.08
CA GLY A 229 -61.44 -88.06 12.10
C GLY A 229 -62.79 -87.52 12.58
N TYR A 230 -63.28 -86.47 11.92
CA TYR A 230 -64.54 -85.81 12.27
C TYR A 230 -65.81 -86.59 11.88
N MET A 231 -65.70 -87.70 11.12
CA MET A 231 -66.86 -88.41 10.53
C MET A 231 -67.83 -88.98 11.57
N PHE A 232 -67.41 -89.21 12.82
CA PHE A 232 -68.24 -89.80 13.88
C PHE A 232 -68.50 -88.84 15.06
N LYS A 233 -68.16 -87.55 14.92
CA LYS A 233 -68.28 -86.53 16.01
C LYS A 233 -69.08 -85.28 15.60
N GLY A 234 -69.95 -85.39 14.60
CA GLY A 234 -70.68 -84.26 13.98
C GLY A 234 -71.38 -83.30 14.97
N ASN A 235 -72.07 -83.82 15.99
CA ASN A 235 -72.75 -82.97 16.99
C ASN A 235 -71.78 -82.16 17.87
N LYS A 236 -70.65 -82.75 18.27
CA LYS A 236 -69.60 -82.07 19.06
C LYS A 236 -68.85 -81.03 18.22
N VAL A 237 -68.60 -81.33 16.95
CA VAL A 237 -67.96 -80.40 15.99
C VAL A 237 -68.89 -79.22 15.70
N ARG A 238 -70.19 -79.45 15.50
CA ARG A 238 -71.18 -78.39 15.28
C ARG A 238 -71.30 -77.45 16.49
N ALA A 239 -71.35 -78.01 17.71
CA ALA A 239 -71.35 -77.20 18.94
C ALA A 239 -70.07 -76.36 19.09
N LEU A 240 -68.90 -76.92 18.74
CA LEU A 240 -67.63 -76.18 18.79
C LEU A 240 -67.53 -75.10 17.71
N ASN A 241 -68.07 -75.32 16.50
CA ASN A 241 -68.17 -74.31 15.44
C ASN A 241 -69.04 -73.11 15.85
N GLU A 242 -70.21 -73.34 16.46
CA GLU A 242 -71.08 -72.26 16.94
C GLU A 242 -70.44 -71.46 18.08
N ARG A 243 -69.77 -72.17 19.01
CA ARG A 243 -69.00 -71.54 20.08
C ARG A 243 -67.84 -70.70 19.53
N PHE A 244 -67.13 -71.17 18.50
CA PHE A 244 -66.08 -70.41 17.82
C PHE A 244 -66.61 -69.13 17.20
N LYS A 245 -67.75 -69.17 16.49
CA LYS A 245 -68.38 -67.99 15.88
C LYS A 245 -68.80 -66.94 16.90
N THR A 246 -69.21 -67.38 18.10
CA THR A 246 -69.67 -66.48 19.17
C THR A 246 -68.49 -65.90 19.96
N GLU A 247 -67.47 -66.70 20.28
CA GLU A 247 -66.35 -66.28 21.14
C GLU A 247 -65.16 -65.66 20.36
N LEU A 248 -65.06 -65.90 19.05
CA LEU A 248 -64.07 -65.38 18.10
C LEU A 248 -64.72 -64.92 16.78
N PRO A 249 -65.67 -63.97 16.80
CA PRO A 249 -66.35 -63.48 15.59
C PRO A 249 -65.39 -62.78 14.62
N ILE A 250 -64.24 -62.33 15.13
CA ILE A 250 -63.20 -61.64 14.36
C ILE A 250 -62.51 -62.50 13.29
N ILE A 251 -62.73 -63.83 13.25
CA ILE A 251 -62.16 -64.73 12.24
C ILE A 251 -63.29 -65.21 11.32
N ASN A 252 -63.35 -64.67 10.10
CA ASN A 252 -64.46 -64.92 9.18
C ASN A 252 -64.34 -66.27 8.46
N ILE A 253 -64.71 -67.36 9.13
CA ILE A 253 -64.71 -68.73 8.61
C ILE A 253 -65.99 -69.46 9.03
N GLU A 254 -66.79 -69.89 8.05
CA GLU A 254 -68.07 -70.57 8.31
C GLU A 254 -67.91 -71.96 8.95
N GLU A 255 -66.86 -72.70 8.55
CA GLU A 255 -66.56 -74.06 9.02
C GLU A 255 -65.12 -74.19 9.56
N PRO A 256 -64.82 -73.67 10.77
CA PRO A 256 -63.46 -73.61 11.34
C PRO A 256 -62.72 -74.97 11.35
N HIS A 257 -63.44 -76.05 11.65
CA HIS A 257 -62.91 -77.42 11.67
C HIS A 257 -62.34 -77.93 10.33
N LYS A 258 -62.81 -77.43 9.18
CA LYS A 258 -62.28 -77.76 7.84
C LYS A 258 -61.05 -76.94 7.46
N HIS A 259 -60.78 -75.86 8.20
CA HIS A 259 -59.70 -74.91 7.95
C HIS A 259 -58.69 -74.87 9.10
N LEU A 260 -58.44 -76.02 9.75
CA LEU A 260 -57.51 -76.07 10.89
C LEU A 260 -56.09 -75.64 10.55
N ASP A 261 -55.58 -76.02 9.38
CA ASP A 261 -54.23 -75.66 8.97
C ASP A 261 -54.11 -74.13 8.78
N LEU A 262 -55.20 -73.48 8.37
CA LEU A 262 -55.31 -72.02 8.29
C LEU A 262 -55.34 -71.38 9.69
N LEU A 263 -56.16 -71.90 10.61
CA LEU A 263 -56.23 -71.41 11.99
C LEU A 263 -54.89 -71.58 12.74
N GLN A 264 -54.22 -72.72 12.54
CA GLN A 264 -52.88 -72.99 13.05
C GLN A 264 -51.84 -72.04 12.43
N SER A 265 -51.94 -71.77 11.12
CA SER A 265 -51.05 -70.81 10.46
C SER A 265 -51.22 -69.40 11.04
N ILE A 266 -52.46 -68.93 11.22
CA ILE A 266 -52.76 -67.63 11.84
C ILE A 266 -52.22 -67.58 13.27
N SER A 267 -52.47 -68.62 14.06
CA SER A 267 -51.93 -68.73 15.44
C SER A 267 -50.41 -68.74 15.46
N THR A 268 -49.76 -69.44 14.52
CA THR A 268 -48.29 -69.52 14.43
C THR A 268 -47.68 -68.17 14.10
N ILE A 269 -48.28 -67.42 13.16
CA ILE A 269 -47.83 -66.08 12.78
C ILE A 269 -47.90 -65.12 13.99
N TYR A 270 -49.04 -65.07 14.69
CA TYR A 270 -49.18 -64.18 15.85
C TYR A 270 -48.37 -64.64 17.08
N ASN A 271 -48.17 -65.94 17.28
CA ASN A 271 -47.26 -66.44 18.33
C ASN A 271 -45.81 -66.04 18.03
N TYR A 272 -45.38 -66.13 16.77
CA TYR A 272 -44.05 -65.68 16.38
C TYR A 272 -43.90 -64.16 16.57
N ALA A 273 -44.91 -63.37 16.20
CA ALA A 273 -44.93 -61.94 16.50
C ALA A 273 -44.84 -61.68 18.02
N LYS A 274 -45.66 -62.36 18.83
CA LYS A 274 -45.69 -62.25 20.30
C LYS A 274 -44.36 -62.62 20.96
N ALA A 275 -43.67 -63.65 20.45
CA ALA A 275 -42.36 -64.06 20.94
C ALA A 275 -41.25 -63.02 20.66
N ASN A 276 -41.45 -62.15 19.66
CA ASN A 276 -40.54 -61.06 19.32
C ASN A 276 -40.99 -59.71 19.91
N ARG A 277 -41.89 -59.71 20.90
CA ARG A 277 -42.38 -58.47 21.52
C ARG A 277 -41.21 -57.71 22.18
N PRO A 278 -41.05 -56.39 21.91
CA PRO A 278 -40.05 -55.58 22.60
C PRO A 278 -40.40 -55.44 24.09
N GLU A 279 -39.41 -55.61 24.96
CA GLU A 279 -39.54 -55.50 26.42
C GLU A 279 -38.99 -54.16 26.95
N GLY A 280 -39.40 -53.75 28.16
CA GLY A 280 -38.71 -52.70 28.92
C GLY A 280 -39.14 -51.24 28.68
N ILE A 281 -40.26 -50.99 27.99
CA ILE A 281 -40.63 -49.62 27.57
C ILE A 281 -41.44 -48.80 28.58
N GLY A 282 -42.10 -49.46 29.55
CA GLY A 282 -42.92 -48.81 30.57
C GLY A 282 -44.23 -48.15 30.08
N ILE A 283 -44.61 -48.35 28.80
CA ILE A 283 -45.84 -47.83 28.19
C ILE A 283 -46.79 -48.99 27.95
N SER A 284 -48.04 -48.86 28.39
CA SER A 284 -49.08 -49.89 28.19
C SER A 284 -49.74 -49.74 26.82
N TYR A 285 -49.62 -50.75 25.96
CA TYR A 285 -50.25 -50.82 24.64
C TYR A 285 -50.59 -52.27 24.25
N ASP A 286 -51.56 -52.44 23.34
CA ASP A 286 -51.93 -53.76 22.79
C ASP A 286 -50.99 -54.12 21.63
N PHE A 287 -49.92 -54.84 21.96
CA PHE A 287 -48.87 -55.18 21.00
C PHE A 287 -49.39 -55.95 19.79
N LEU A 288 -50.24 -56.96 20.00
CA LEU A 288 -50.74 -57.77 18.90
C LEU A 288 -51.73 -57.01 18.03
N SER A 289 -52.55 -56.13 18.58
CA SER A 289 -53.39 -55.24 17.76
C SER A 289 -52.59 -54.29 16.88
N VAL A 290 -51.47 -53.77 17.40
CA VAL A 290 -50.60 -52.86 16.65
C VAL A 290 -49.86 -53.62 15.54
N ILE A 291 -49.26 -54.77 15.85
CA ILE A 291 -48.59 -55.60 14.85
C ILE A 291 -49.57 -56.11 13.78
N ASP A 292 -50.78 -56.51 14.18
CA ASP A 292 -51.84 -56.90 13.25
C ASP A 292 -52.16 -55.77 12.25
N ALA A 293 -52.34 -54.55 12.76
CA ALA A 293 -52.59 -53.38 11.93
C ALA A 293 -51.44 -53.08 10.95
N ILE A 294 -50.19 -53.18 11.41
CA ILE A 294 -48.99 -52.96 10.58
C ILE A 294 -48.86 -54.02 9.48
N LEU A 295 -49.13 -55.29 9.79
CA LEU A 295 -49.01 -56.39 8.84
C LEU A 295 -50.08 -56.32 7.73
N LYS A 296 -51.27 -55.80 8.04
CA LYS A 296 -52.42 -55.72 7.12
C LYS A 296 -52.49 -54.44 6.29
N ASN A 297 -51.94 -53.33 6.78
CA ASN A 297 -52.10 -52.02 6.17
C ASN A 297 -50.75 -51.33 5.94
N GLU A 298 -50.34 -51.25 4.67
CA GLU A 298 -49.09 -50.60 4.29
C GLU A 298 -49.06 -49.10 4.60
N THR A 299 -50.21 -48.42 4.62
CA THR A 299 -50.30 -47.01 5.00
C THR A 299 -49.90 -46.82 6.46
N ILE A 300 -50.32 -47.73 7.35
CA ILE A 300 -49.94 -47.70 8.77
C ILE A 300 -48.44 -47.92 8.93
N LEU A 301 -47.87 -48.88 8.19
CA LEU A 301 -46.43 -49.11 8.18
C LEU A 301 -45.67 -47.85 7.72
N LYS A 302 -46.13 -47.17 6.65
CA LYS A 302 -45.53 -45.92 6.19
C LYS A 302 -45.61 -44.80 7.25
N GLU A 303 -46.75 -44.67 7.93
CA GLU A 303 -46.95 -43.67 8.98
C GLU A 303 -46.06 -43.93 10.21
N ILE A 304 -45.91 -45.19 10.65
CA ILE A 304 -45.03 -45.56 11.76
C ILE A 304 -43.55 -45.43 11.37
N SER A 305 -43.18 -45.77 10.14
CA SER A 305 -41.82 -45.55 9.61
C SER A 305 -41.47 -44.06 9.51
N ALA A 306 -42.41 -43.21 9.09
CA ALA A 306 -42.21 -41.76 9.07
C ALA A 306 -41.98 -41.21 10.50
N PHE A 307 -42.74 -41.71 11.48
CA PHE A 307 -42.53 -41.35 12.89
C PHE A 307 -41.18 -41.85 13.44
N ALA A 308 -40.74 -43.05 13.02
CA ALA A 308 -39.46 -43.61 13.44
C ALA A 308 -38.26 -42.84 12.86
N GLY A 309 -38.37 -42.28 11.65
CA GLY A 309 -37.35 -41.47 11.00
C GLY A 309 -37.02 -40.16 11.71
N ILE A 310 -37.87 -39.72 12.65
CA ILE A 310 -37.65 -38.51 13.46
C ILE A 310 -36.39 -38.62 14.35
N ASP A 311 -35.90 -39.83 14.66
CA ASP A 311 -34.67 -40.00 15.44
C ASP A 311 -33.44 -39.41 14.72
N GLU A 312 -33.33 -39.59 13.41
CA GLU A 312 -32.23 -39.05 12.60
C GLU A 312 -32.31 -37.52 12.55
N ASP A 313 -33.52 -36.98 12.35
CA ASP A 313 -33.81 -35.56 12.41
C ASP A 313 -33.39 -34.94 13.77
N ILE A 314 -33.76 -35.58 14.88
CA ILE A 314 -33.39 -35.12 16.23
C ILE A 314 -31.88 -35.21 16.46
N LYS A 315 -31.19 -36.23 15.94
CA LYS A 315 -29.73 -36.33 16.01
C LYS A 315 -29.07 -35.19 15.25
N TYR A 316 -29.48 -34.95 14.01
CA TYR A 316 -28.96 -33.87 13.17
C TYR A 316 -29.11 -32.50 13.85
N LEU A 317 -30.30 -32.21 14.41
CA LEU A 317 -30.55 -30.99 15.17
C LEU A 317 -29.64 -30.88 16.40
N ASN A 318 -29.48 -31.94 17.18
CA ASN A 318 -28.62 -31.94 18.37
C ASN A 318 -27.13 -31.73 18.07
N GLU A 319 -26.68 -32.14 16.88
CA GLU A 319 -25.29 -31.96 16.44
C GLU A 319 -25.04 -30.55 15.91
N ASN A 320 -25.93 -30.06 15.04
CA ASN A 320 -25.69 -28.82 14.29
C ASN A 320 -26.25 -27.57 14.96
N LEU A 321 -27.37 -27.63 15.70
CA LEU A 321 -27.91 -26.45 16.37
C LEU A 321 -26.97 -25.89 17.44
N LYS A 322 -26.11 -26.72 18.06
CA LYS A 322 -25.10 -26.27 19.04
C LYS A 322 -24.16 -25.19 18.50
N LYS A 323 -24.02 -25.08 17.18
CA LYS A 323 -23.24 -24.02 16.51
C LYS A 323 -23.92 -22.64 16.58
N TYR A 324 -25.23 -22.58 16.89
CA TYR A 324 -26.08 -21.38 16.81
C TYR A 324 -26.83 -21.04 18.11
N PRO A 325 -26.16 -20.94 19.28
CA PRO A 325 -26.82 -20.79 20.58
C PRO A 325 -27.69 -19.53 20.74
N ILE A 326 -27.33 -18.41 20.11
CA ILE A 326 -28.09 -17.16 20.14
C ILE A 326 -29.29 -17.27 19.20
N SER A 327 -29.06 -17.80 17.99
CA SER A 327 -30.10 -17.96 16.97
C SER A 327 -31.21 -18.92 17.40
N ILE A 328 -30.86 -20.02 18.09
CA ILE A 328 -31.85 -20.94 18.69
C ILE A 328 -32.85 -20.16 19.57
N LYS A 329 -32.34 -19.27 20.43
CA LYS A 329 -33.17 -18.47 21.34
C LYS A 329 -34.06 -17.50 20.57
N LEU A 330 -33.52 -16.83 19.55
CA LEU A 330 -34.25 -15.86 18.72
C LEU A 330 -35.38 -16.52 17.89
N LEU A 331 -35.14 -17.76 17.45
CA LEU A 331 -36.10 -18.59 16.72
C LEU A 331 -37.17 -19.22 17.64
N GLY A 332 -36.98 -19.18 18.96
CA GLY A 332 -37.88 -19.80 19.94
C GLY A 332 -37.79 -21.32 19.95
N ILE A 333 -36.65 -21.88 19.52
CA ILE A 333 -36.43 -23.32 19.46
C ILE A 333 -36.00 -23.79 20.84
N ASP A 334 -36.76 -24.71 21.43
CA ASP A 334 -36.35 -25.48 22.60
C ASP A 334 -36.28 -26.95 22.23
N ILE A 335 -35.07 -27.48 22.08
CA ILE A 335 -34.85 -28.89 21.74
C ILE A 335 -35.35 -29.80 22.88
N ALA A 336 -35.38 -29.32 24.13
CA ALA A 336 -35.88 -30.08 25.27
C ALA A 336 -37.42 -30.21 25.26
N HIS A 337 -38.12 -29.24 24.66
CA HIS A 337 -39.57 -29.21 24.51
C HIS A 337 -39.96 -29.04 23.03
N LEU A 338 -40.26 -30.14 22.37
CA LEU A 338 -40.57 -30.23 20.92
C LEU A 338 -41.72 -29.33 20.45
N ALA A 339 -42.56 -28.82 21.37
CA ALA A 339 -43.56 -27.81 21.08
C ALA A 339 -42.96 -26.50 20.51
N GLY A 340 -41.74 -26.13 20.94
CA GLY A 340 -41.01 -25.00 20.37
C GLY A 340 -40.45 -25.29 18.98
N CYS A 341 -40.13 -26.56 18.67
CA CYS A 341 -39.64 -26.97 17.35
C CYS A 341 -40.73 -26.97 16.27
N SER A 342 -42.00 -27.22 16.65
CA SER A 342 -43.13 -27.24 15.71
C SER A 342 -43.77 -25.87 15.47
N SER A 343 -43.42 -24.85 16.25
CA SER A 343 -44.00 -23.50 16.18
C SER A 343 -42.95 -22.39 16.10
N ASN A 344 -41.84 -22.67 15.42
CA ASN A 344 -40.72 -21.73 15.29
C ASN A 344 -40.85 -20.80 14.06
N LYS A 345 -40.09 -19.70 14.10
CA LYS A 345 -40.10 -18.65 13.07
C LYS A 345 -39.71 -19.13 11.67
N LEU A 346 -38.89 -20.18 11.53
CA LEU A 346 -38.48 -20.72 10.23
C LEU A 346 -39.63 -21.41 9.50
N ILE A 347 -40.51 -22.12 10.22
CA ILE A 347 -41.67 -22.78 9.61
C ILE A 347 -42.78 -21.75 9.31
N THR A 348 -42.98 -20.77 10.20
CA THR A 348 -44.03 -19.75 10.00
C THR A 348 -43.69 -18.75 8.89
N MET A 349 -42.43 -18.69 8.48
CA MET A 349 -41.97 -17.86 7.36
C MET A 349 -42.46 -18.45 6.03
N GLY A 350 -42.96 -17.61 5.12
CA GLY A 350 -43.33 -18.04 3.77
C GLY A 350 -42.12 -18.43 2.92
N ASP A 351 -42.31 -19.28 1.91
CA ASP A 351 -41.20 -19.85 1.13
C ASP A 351 -40.34 -18.82 0.41
N ASP A 352 -40.94 -17.80 -0.18
CA ASP A 352 -40.20 -16.74 -0.87
C ASP A 352 -39.37 -15.90 0.12
N ALA A 353 -39.93 -15.61 1.30
CA ALA A 353 -39.22 -14.90 2.36
C ALA A 353 -38.04 -15.70 2.91
N PHE A 354 -38.18 -17.03 3.01
CA PHE A 354 -37.10 -17.91 3.42
C PHE A 354 -35.98 -18.01 2.37
N LYS A 355 -36.33 -18.15 1.08
CA LYS A 355 -35.34 -18.15 0.00
C LYS A 355 -34.57 -16.84 -0.06
N GLN A 356 -35.26 -15.71 0.10
CA GLN A 356 -34.62 -14.41 0.18
C GLN A 356 -33.67 -14.32 1.38
N PHE A 357 -34.04 -14.92 2.52
CA PHE A 357 -33.21 -14.95 3.73
C PHE A 357 -31.95 -15.81 3.56
N VAL A 358 -32.06 -17.01 2.98
CA VAL A 358 -30.89 -17.84 2.67
C VAL A 358 -29.98 -17.12 1.66
N HIS A 359 -30.57 -16.51 0.64
CA HIS A 359 -29.82 -15.73 -0.35
C HIS A 359 -29.08 -14.55 0.30
N PHE A 360 -29.69 -13.87 1.28
CA PHE A 360 -29.04 -12.81 2.04
C PHE A 360 -27.74 -13.27 2.72
N ILE A 361 -27.80 -14.40 3.45
CA ILE A 361 -26.63 -14.96 4.15
C ILE A 361 -25.57 -15.39 3.14
N ALA A 362 -25.95 -16.12 2.10
CA ALA A 362 -25.04 -16.61 1.07
C ALA A 362 -24.31 -15.45 0.35
N LEU A 363 -25.06 -14.39 0.03
CA LEU A 363 -24.53 -13.21 -0.63
C LEU A 363 -23.57 -12.44 0.31
N LYS A 364 -23.89 -12.35 1.61
CA LYS A 364 -22.99 -11.77 2.60
C LYS A 364 -21.68 -12.54 2.72
N GLN A 365 -21.75 -13.86 2.85
CA GLN A 365 -20.57 -14.74 2.92
C GLN A 365 -19.72 -14.62 1.66
N LYS A 366 -20.35 -14.59 0.47
CA LYS A 366 -19.67 -14.38 -0.80
C LYS A 366 -18.91 -13.04 -0.81
N LEU A 367 -19.58 -11.95 -0.43
CA LEU A 367 -18.97 -10.62 -0.42
C LEU A 367 -17.84 -10.53 0.62
N GLU A 368 -18.05 -10.96 1.87
CA GLU A 368 -17.00 -10.96 2.90
C GLU A 368 -15.76 -11.73 2.44
N LYS A 369 -15.95 -12.88 1.80
CA LYS A 369 -14.86 -13.67 1.22
C LYS A 369 -14.10 -12.91 0.14
N ILE A 370 -14.78 -12.34 -0.85
CA ILE A 370 -14.14 -11.58 -1.95
C ILE A 370 -13.35 -10.40 -1.38
N PHE A 371 -13.96 -9.60 -0.48
CA PHE A 371 -13.30 -8.44 0.11
C PHE A 371 -12.14 -8.80 1.05
N SER A 372 -12.21 -9.94 1.75
CA SER A 372 -11.11 -10.43 2.58
C SER A 372 -9.90 -10.91 1.77
N ASN A 373 -10.11 -11.27 0.50
CA ASN A 373 -9.06 -11.71 -0.40
C ASN A 373 -8.30 -10.55 -1.07
N ILE A 374 -8.76 -9.30 -0.93
CA ILE A 374 -8.07 -8.14 -1.51
C ILE A 374 -6.72 -7.97 -0.80
N PRO A 375 -5.58 -8.05 -1.53
CA PRO A 375 -4.27 -7.94 -0.92
C PRO A 375 -4.03 -6.53 -0.34
N GLU A 376 -3.38 -6.45 0.83
CA GLU A 376 -2.92 -5.17 1.39
C GLU A 376 -1.62 -4.71 0.69
N THR A 377 -1.74 -4.11 -0.50
CA THR A 377 -0.58 -3.67 -1.29
C THR A 377 -0.04 -2.33 -0.81
N ASN A 378 1.24 -2.25 -0.41
CA ASN A 378 1.91 -0.99 -0.05
C ASN A 378 2.89 -0.54 -1.15
N TYR A 379 2.34 0.14 -2.16
CA TYR A 379 3.09 0.61 -3.32
C TYR A 379 4.27 1.52 -2.96
N GLU A 380 4.09 2.46 -2.00
CA GLU A 380 5.14 3.41 -1.61
C GLU A 380 6.37 2.70 -1.04
N THR A 381 6.15 1.71 -0.17
CA THR A 381 7.22 0.92 0.44
C THR A 381 7.95 0.09 -0.61
N ALA A 382 7.21 -0.54 -1.54
CA ALA A 382 7.79 -1.34 -2.62
C ALA A 382 8.63 -0.47 -3.58
N LYS A 383 8.11 0.69 -3.99
CA LYS A 383 8.83 1.67 -4.82
C LYS A 383 10.12 2.14 -4.13
N SER A 384 10.05 2.55 -2.86
CA SER A 384 11.22 3.01 -2.10
C SER A 384 12.31 1.93 -2.01
N LYS A 385 11.91 0.66 -1.88
CA LYS A 385 12.83 -0.49 -1.90
C LYS A 385 13.55 -0.61 -3.24
N ILE A 386 12.83 -0.50 -4.36
CA ILE A 386 13.40 -0.54 -5.72
C ILE A 386 14.38 0.63 -5.93
N GLU A 387 14.00 1.85 -5.57
CA GLU A 387 14.84 3.05 -5.71
C GLU A 387 16.18 2.88 -4.97
N LYS A 388 16.16 2.36 -3.74
CA LYS A 388 17.37 2.05 -2.97
C LYS A 388 18.26 1.02 -3.68
N LEU A 389 17.68 -0.09 -4.15
CA LEU A 389 18.41 -1.14 -4.84
C LEU A 389 19.08 -0.64 -6.14
N VAL A 390 18.35 0.12 -6.96
CA VAL A 390 18.89 0.71 -8.18
C VAL A 390 19.99 1.74 -7.87
N THR A 391 19.86 2.50 -6.78
CA THR A 391 20.90 3.43 -6.32
C THR A 391 22.17 2.70 -5.90
N ILE A 392 22.06 1.53 -5.23
CA ILE A 392 23.22 0.67 -4.93
C ILE A 392 23.88 0.19 -6.23
N GLN A 393 23.09 -0.25 -7.22
CA GLN A 393 23.63 -0.71 -8.50
C GLN A 393 24.35 0.43 -9.26
N MET A 394 23.80 1.64 -9.22
CA MET A 394 24.40 2.82 -9.84
C MET A 394 25.74 3.19 -9.17
N THR A 395 25.76 3.28 -7.83
CA THR A 395 27.00 3.57 -7.08
C THR A 395 28.08 2.51 -7.34
N TYR A 396 27.71 1.23 -7.39
CA TYR A 396 28.63 0.14 -7.76
C TYR A 396 29.31 0.35 -9.11
N LYS A 397 28.54 0.66 -10.16
CA LYS A 397 29.06 0.92 -11.52
C LYS A 397 29.94 2.16 -11.58
N MET A 398 29.61 3.21 -10.83
CA MET A 398 30.41 4.44 -10.77
C MET A 398 31.74 4.20 -10.03
N ASP A 399 31.69 3.48 -8.90
CA ASP A 399 32.88 3.17 -8.10
C ASP A 399 33.88 2.33 -8.91
N GLU A 400 33.41 1.32 -9.65
CA GLU A 400 34.23 0.47 -10.51
C GLU A 400 35.08 1.28 -11.49
N ARG A 401 34.43 2.18 -12.24
CA ARG A 401 35.08 3.02 -13.26
C ARG A 401 36.19 3.89 -12.67
N VAL A 402 35.94 4.51 -11.52
CA VAL A 402 36.95 5.36 -10.86
C VAL A 402 38.08 4.54 -10.25
N ILE A 403 37.78 3.35 -9.71
CA ILE A 403 38.81 2.44 -9.20
C ILE A 403 39.75 2.01 -10.32
N GLU A 404 39.19 1.53 -11.44
CA GLU A 404 39.97 1.11 -12.61
C GLU A 404 40.84 2.24 -13.15
N PHE A 405 40.28 3.44 -13.25
CA PHE A 405 41.02 4.63 -13.66
C PHE A 405 42.17 4.97 -12.71
N SER A 406 41.92 4.97 -11.40
CA SER A 406 42.95 5.28 -10.38
C SER A 406 44.09 4.25 -10.35
N GLN A 407 43.82 3.00 -10.72
CA GLN A 407 44.79 1.91 -10.67
C GLN A 407 45.56 1.76 -11.98
N ASN A 408 44.87 1.77 -13.12
CA ASN A 408 45.43 1.43 -14.42
C ASN A 408 45.98 2.65 -15.16
N SER A 409 45.55 3.86 -14.80
CA SER A 409 45.85 5.10 -15.53
C SER A 409 46.52 6.18 -14.66
N ARG A 410 47.44 5.80 -13.75
CA ARG A 410 48.09 6.75 -12.80
C ARG A 410 48.83 7.92 -13.47
N ALA A 411 49.55 7.64 -14.56
CA ALA A 411 50.26 8.68 -15.31
C ALA A 411 49.27 9.68 -15.93
N THR A 412 48.25 9.15 -16.64
CA THR A 412 47.11 9.91 -17.16
C THR A 412 46.41 10.72 -16.07
N ALA A 413 46.14 10.15 -14.90
CA ALA A 413 45.48 10.85 -13.80
C ALA A 413 46.30 12.05 -13.29
N THR A 414 47.63 11.90 -13.23
CA THR A 414 48.54 13.00 -12.85
C THR A 414 48.56 14.09 -13.92
N THR A 415 48.58 13.70 -15.21
CA THR A 415 48.51 14.63 -16.34
C THR A 415 47.19 15.39 -16.35
N LEU A 416 46.07 14.70 -16.22
CA LEU A 416 44.72 15.30 -16.16
C LEU A 416 44.57 16.23 -14.95
N ARG A 417 45.13 15.88 -13.79
CA ARG A 417 45.17 16.79 -12.63
C ARG A 417 45.85 18.11 -12.97
N LYS A 418 47.02 18.06 -13.64
CA LYS A 418 47.75 19.26 -14.07
C LYS A 418 46.95 20.07 -15.10
N ILE A 419 46.32 19.41 -16.07
CA ILE A 419 45.47 20.06 -17.09
C ILE A 419 44.29 20.78 -16.43
N ILE A 420 43.60 20.13 -15.48
CA ILE A 420 42.46 20.71 -14.75
C ILE A 420 42.91 21.90 -13.91
N GLN A 421 44.00 21.77 -13.16
CA GLN A 421 44.53 22.86 -12.32
C GLN A 421 44.97 24.06 -13.15
N LYS A 422 45.61 23.82 -14.31
CA LYS A 422 46.05 24.87 -15.24
C LYS A 422 44.94 25.36 -16.16
N LYS A 423 43.71 24.83 -16.07
CA LYS A 423 42.58 25.18 -16.94
C LYS A 423 42.92 25.07 -18.43
N GLN A 424 43.59 24.00 -18.81
CA GLN A 424 44.01 23.75 -20.19
C GLN A 424 43.00 22.88 -20.94
N LYS A 425 42.97 23.02 -22.26
CA LYS A 425 42.18 22.15 -23.13
C LYS A 425 42.66 20.70 -23.03
N PHE A 426 41.72 19.77 -22.86
CA PHE A 426 42.05 18.35 -22.78
C PHE A 426 42.46 17.81 -24.16
N PRO A 427 43.52 16.99 -24.22
CA PRO A 427 43.77 16.12 -25.36
C PRO A 427 42.61 15.15 -25.58
N ARG A 428 42.30 14.81 -26.84
CA ARG A 428 41.17 13.94 -27.21
C ARG A 428 41.21 12.59 -26.50
N GLU A 429 42.36 11.92 -26.53
CA GLU A 429 42.55 10.59 -25.92
C GLU A 429 42.42 10.64 -24.40
N GLU A 430 43.06 11.62 -23.76
CA GLU A 430 43.03 11.78 -22.30
C GLU A 430 41.64 12.17 -21.80
N PHE A 431 40.87 12.95 -22.59
CA PHE A 431 39.48 13.25 -22.28
C PHE A 431 38.58 12.02 -22.39
N SER A 432 38.80 11.13 -23.36
CA SER A 432 38.01 9.89 -23.48
C SER A 432 38.13 9.04 -22.22
N LYS A 433 39.37 8.86 -21.72
CA LYS A 433 39.64 8.15 -20.46
C LYS A 433 38.95 8.82 -19.27
N LEU A 434 38.99 10.16 -19.20
CA LEU A 434 38.33 10.92 -18.14
C LEU A 434 36.80 10.71 -18.16
N ARG A 435 36.17 10.84 -19.34
CA ARG A 435 34.71 10.68 -19.50
C ARG A 435 34.24 9.27 -19.18
N GLU A 436 34.98 8.25 -19.60
CA GLU A 436 34.65 6.85 -19.29
C GLU A 436 34.68 6.58 -17.77
N SER A 437 35.62 7.23 -17.08
CA SER A 437 35.83 7.11 -15.64
C SER A 437 34.81 7.88 -14.81
N PHE A 438 34.42 9.07 -15.28
CA PHE A 438 33.48 9.97 -14.61
C PHE A 438 32.23 10.18 -15.49
N PRO A 439 31.21 9.31 -15.38
CA PRO A 439 30.05 9.34 -16.27
C PRO A 439 29.14 10.55 -16.04
N CYS A 440 29.28 11.25 -14.90
CA CYS A 440 28.58 12.50 -14.61
C CYS A 440 29.61 13.62 -14.42
N ILE A 441 29.53 14.65 -15.27
CA ILE A 441 30.41 15.81 -15.25
C ILE A 441 29.57 17.08 -15.08
N LEU A 442 29.85 17.82 -14.02
CA LEU A 442 29.32 19.15 -13.76
C LEU A 442 30.35 20.19 -14.20
N ALA A 443 29.94 21.15 -15.02
CA ALA A 443 30.84 22.19 -15.52
C ALA A 443 30.09 23.49 -15.78
N GLY A 444 30.81 24.61 -15.63
CA GLY A 444 30.38 25.90 -16.14
C GLY A 444 30.30 25.90 -17.66
N ILE A 445 29.39 26.67 -18.24
CA ILE A 445 29.17 26.69 -19.71
C ILE A 445 30.45 27.08 -20.48
N ARG A 446 31.24 28.02 -19.93
CA ARG A 446 32.49 28.51 -20.54
C ARG A 446 33.63 27.54 -20.37
N ASP A 447 33.81 27.04 -19.15
CA ASP A 447 34.81 26.01 -18.82
C ASP A 447 34.62 24.79 -19.72
N TYR A 448 33.37 24.39 -19.96
CA TYR A 448 33.02 23.33 -20.89
C TYR A 448 33.48 23.65 -22.32
N ALA A 449 33.17 24.85 -22.83
CA ALA A 449 33.50 25.24 -24.20
C ALA A 449 35.01 25.31 -24.45
N GLU A 450 35.77 25.83 -23.48
CA GLU A 450 37.23 26.00 -23.54
C GLU A 450 37.99 24.68 -23.35
N TYR A 451 37.60 23.87 -22.37
CA TYR A 451 38.43 22.73 -21.94
C TYR A 451 38.12 21.46 -22.73
N ILE A 452 36.88 21.25 -23.13
CA ILE A 452 36.47 19.96 -23.72
C ILE A 452 36.79 19.94 -25.23
N PRO A 453 37.33 18.83 -25.78
CA PRO A 453 37.57 18.70 -27.21
C PRO A 453 36.32 18.95 -28.03
N LEU A 454 36.43 19.67 -29.15
CA LEU A 454 35.35 19.81 -30.11
C LEU A 454 35.29 18.53 -30.95
N GLN A 455 34.41 17.63 -30.56
CA GLN A 455 34.13 16.37 -31.24
C GLN A 455 32.62 16.09 -31.15
N PRO A 456 31.98 15.65 -32.24
CA PRO A 456 30.56 15.34 -32.22
C PRO A 456 30.28 14.16 -31.29
N GLU A 457 29.09 14.17 -30.67
CA GLU A 457 28.51 13.05 -29.93
C GLU A 457 29.38 12.45 -28.80
N ILE A 458 30.27 13.26 -28.21
CA ILE A 458 31.06 12.84 -27.05
C ILE A 458 30.25 12.75 -25.75
N PHE A 459 29.00 13.22 -25.71
CA PHE A 459 28.09 13.01 -24.59
C PHE A 459 26.77 12.44 -25.09
N ASP A 460 26.24 11.42 -24.40
CA ASP A 460 24.92 10.89 -24.72
C ASP A 460 23.81 11.88 -24.35
N LEU A 461 24.01 12.64 -23.27
CA LEU A 461 23.08 13.66 -22.79
C LEU A 461 23.85 14.88 -22.26
N VAL A 462 23.45 16.06 -22.70
CA VAL A 462 23.86 17.34 -22.11
C VAL A 462 22.65 17.99 -21.47
N ILE A 463 22.76 18.30 -20.17
CA ILE A 463 21.73 19.03 -19.42
C ILE A 463 22.22 20.47 -19.22
N ILE A 464 21.44 21.44 -19.68
CA ILE A 464 21.65 22.87 -19.43
C ILE A 464 20.61 23.31 -18.42
N ASP A 465 21.06 23.66 -17.22
CA ASP A 465 20.24 24.21 -16.15
C ASP A 465 20.37 25.74 -16.13
N GLU A 466 19.34 26.42 -15.63
CA GLU A 466 19.22 27.89 -15.69
C GLU A 466 19.34 28.43 -17.13
N ALA A 467 18.77 27.70 -18.08
CA ALA A 467 18.91 27.96 -19.52
C ALA A 467 18.34 29.31 -19.99
N SER A 468 17.43 29.94 -19.24
CA SER A 468 16.96 31.29 -19.54
C SER A 468 18.08 32.35 -19.43
N GLN A 469 19.15 32.05 -18.71
CA GLN A 469 20.30 32.92 -18.52
C GLN A 469 21.45 32.65 -19.51
N VAL A 470 21.40 31.55 -20.26
CA VAL A 470 22.49 31.12 -21.15
C VAL A 470 22.16 31.59 -22.57
N SER A 471 23.09 32.28 -23.22
CA SER A 471 22.91 32.67 -24.63
C SER A 471 23.08 31.49 -25.58
N ILE A 472 22.54 31.61 -26.80
CA ILE A 472 22.76 30.63 -27.86
C ILE A 472 24.26 30.43 -28.08
N ALA A 473 25.04 31.51 -28.18
CA ALA A 473 26.48 31.46 -28.41
C ALA A 473 27.25 30.72 -27.30
N GLN A 474 26.83 30.87 -26.03
CA GLN A 474 27.45 30.16 -24.90
C GLN A 474 27.11 28.67 -24.91
N ALA A 475 25.89 28.30 -25.26
CA ALA A 475 25.44 26.91 -25.26
C ALA A 475 25.86 26.13 -26.52
N PHE A 476 26.03 26.81 -27.66
CA PHE A 476 26.28 26.18 -28.96
C PHE A 476 27.42 25.16 -28.96
N PRO A 477 28.59 25.42 -28.33
CA PRO A 477 29.66 24.43 -28.27
C PRO A 477 29.22 23.13 -27.58
N ALA A 478 28.32 23.20 -26.59
CA ALA A 478 27.82 22.01 -25.91
C ALA A 478 26.80 21.22 -26.72
N LEU A 479 25.98 21.91 -27.52
CA LEU A 479 25.04 21.27 -28.43
C LEU A 479 25.77 20.41 -29.47
N LEU A 480 26.87 20.92 -30.02
CA LEU A 480 27.68 20.21 -31.04
C LEU A 480 28.34 18.93 -30.53
N ARG A 481 28.42 18.73 -29.21
CA ARG A 481 29.12 17.62 -28.56
C ARG A 481 28.16 16.56 -28.00
N ALA A 482 26.85 16.74 -28.14
CA ALA A 482 25.84 15.91 -27.50
C ALA A 482 24.95 15.18 -28.50
N LYS A 483 24.54 13.95 -28.18
CA LYS A 483 23.49 13.22 -28.92
C LYS A 483 22.10 13.69 -28.55
N LYS A 484 21.88 13.98 -27.27
CA LYS A 484 20.62 14.51 -26.72
C LYS A 484 20.90 15.72 -25.85
N VAL A 485 19.94 16.64 -25.83
CA VAL A 485 20.02 17.85 -25.01
C VAL A 485 18.75 17.99 -24.20
N LEU A 486 18.90 18.25 -22.91
CA LEU A 486 17.82 18.60 -21.99
C LEU A 486 18.04 20.04 -21.52
N ILE A 487 17.05 20.89 -21.76
CA ILE A 487 17.09 22.30 -21.40
C ILE A 487 16.14 22.52 -20.22
N LEU A 488 16.67 23.02 -19.11
CA LEU A 488 15.94 23.32 -17.89
C LEU A 488 16.11 24.82 -17.57
N GLY A 489 15.01 25.50 -17.28
CA GLY A 489 15.04 26.91 -16.92
C GLY A 489 13.65 27.50 -16.81
N ASP A 490 13.60 28.77 -16.43
CA ASP A 490 12.35 29.51 -16.24
C ASP A 490 12.43 30.88 -16.92
N LYS A 491 11.52 31.11 -17.88
CA LYS A 491 11.43 32.38 -18.64
C LYS A 491 10.91 33.55 -17.83
N LYS A 492 10.26 33.28 -16.69
CA LYS A 492 9.74 34.28 -15.74
C LYS A 492 10.80 34.71 -14.72
N GLN A 493 11.95 34.06 -14.69
CA GLN A 493 13.15 34.48 -13.92
C GLN A 493 14.14 35.19 -14.84
N PHE A 494 15.28 35.65 -14.30
CA PHE A 494 16.22 36.50 -15.05
C PHE A 494 16.62 35.89 -16.40
N SER A 495 16.49 36.69 -17.46
CA SER A 495 17.04 36.38 -18.78
C SER A 495 18.50 36.82 -18.89
N ASN A 496 19.21 36.40 -19.94
CA ASN A 496 20.62 36.74 -20.16
C ASN A 496 20.89 38.27 -20.22
N VAL A 497 21.22 38.86 -19.06
CA VAL A 497 21.45 40.30 -18.85
C VAL A 497 22.62 40.84 -19.69
N LYS A 498 23.61 39.99 -20.03
CA LYS A 498 24.84 40.43 -20.74
C LYS A 498 24.58 40.83 -22.20
N ALA A 499 23.52 40.33 -22.82
CA ALA A 499 23.14 40.69 -24.18
C ALA A 499 22.38 42.03 -24.28
N ALA A 500 21.87 42.55 -23.16
CA ALA A 500 21.15 43.83 -23.12
C ALA A 500 22.07 45.02 -23.41
N GLN A 501 23.37 44.89 -23.12
CA GLN A 501 24.39 45.92 -23.38
C GLN A 501 24.94 45.90 -24.82
N ALA A 502 24.48 44.97 -25.67
CA ALA A 502 24.92 44.91 -27.06
C ALA A 502 24.37 46.09 -27.87
N ARG A 503 25.24 46.80 -28.62
CA ARG A 503 24.82 47.89 -29.52
C ARG A 503 23.79 47.37 -30.53
N SER A 504 22.63 48.02 -30.57
CA SER A 504 21.48 47.66 -31.42
C SER A 504 21.84 47.60 -32.90
N ASP A 505 22.69 48.53 -33.34
CA ASP A 505 22.96 48.75 -34.76
C ASP A 505 23.88 47.65 -35.30
N THR A 506 24.94 47.33 -34.56
CA THR A 506 25.84 46.20 -34.86
C THR A 506 25.09 44.87 -34.85
N ASN A 507 24.18 44.65 -33.89
CA ASN A 507 23.38 43.43 -33.85
C ASN A 507 22.46 43.31 -35.08
N ARG A 508 21.89 44.43 -35.55
CA ARG A 508 21.03 44.47 -36.73
C ARG A 508 21.80 44.12 -38.00
N GLU A 509 23.02 44.63 -38.15
CA GLU A 509 23.90 44.30 -39.27
C GLU A 509 24.22 42.80 -39.33
N TYR A 510 24.62 42.20 -38.20
CA TYR A 510 24.88 40.75 -38.14
C TYR A 510 23.64 39.90 -38.43
N LEU A 511 22.45 40.33 -37.97
CA LEU A 511 21.20 39.64 -38.25
C LEU A 511 20.83 39.69 -39.74
N ASN A 512 21.04 40.84 -40.40
CA ASN A 512 20.83 40.96 -41.84
C ASN A 512 21.79 40.03 -42.62
N ASN A 513 23.08 40.05 -42.27
CA ASN A 513 24.07 39.15 -42.87
C ASN A 513 23.72 37.66 -42.67
N LEU A 514 23.24 37.31 -41.47
CA LEU A 514 22.79 35.96 -41.16
C LEU A 514 21.56 35.58 -42.00
N ARG A 515 20.59 36.48 -42.15
CA ARG A 515 19.39 36.29 -42.96
C ARG A 515 19.74 36.08 -44.43
N ASP A 516 20.60 36.92 -45.00
CA ASP A 516 21.05 36.80 -46.39
C ASP A 516 21.77 35.45 -46.63
N THR A 517 22.62 35.07 -45.67
CA THR A 517 23.34 33.78 -45.70
C THR A 517 22.37 32.60 -45.60
N PHE A 518 21.34 32.69 -44.76
CA PHE A 518 20.33 31.65 -44.59
C PHE A 518 19.47 31.48 -45.84
N ILE A 519 19.04 32.58 -46.45
CA ILE A 519 18.29 32.58 -47.73
C ILE A 519 19.13 31.90 -48.81
N LYS A 520 20.42 32.25 -48.89
CA LYS A 520 21.34 31.73 -49.91
C LYS A 520 21.65 30.23 -49.75
N ASN A 521 21.81 29.75 -48.52
CA ASN A 521 22.40 28.43 -48.26
C ASN A 521 21.45 27.41 -47.62
N VAL A 522 20.32 27.83 -47.05
CA VAL A 522 19.44 26.96 -46.26
C VAL A 522 18.01 26.95 -46.82
N SER A 523 17.31 28.09 -46.80
CA SER A 523 15.93 28.18 -47.30
C SER A 523 15.45 29.63 -47.38
N ASN A 524 14.58 29.93 -48.36
CA ASN A 524 13.84 31.19 -48.47
C ASN A 524 12.36 31.05 -48.05
N GLU A 525 11.98 29.95 -47.39
CA GLU A 525 10.61 29.77 -46.92
C GLU A 525 10.29 30.75 -45.77
N PRO A 526 9.16 31.50 -45.82
CA PRO A 526 8.81 32.49 -44.80
C PRO A 526 8.82 31.94 -43.37
N GLN A 527 8.30 30.71 -43.17
CA GLN A 527 8.27 30.07 -41.84
C GLN A 527 9.66 29.77 -41.28
N LYS A 528 10.62 29.40 -42.15
CA LYS A 528 12.02 29.12 -41.74
C LYS A 528 12.79 30.43 -41.48
N LEU A 529 12.47 31.49 -42.21
CA LEU A 529 13.04 32.83 -41.97
C LEU A 529 12.60 33.42 -40.63
N VAL A 530 11.31 33.29 -40.28
CA VAL A 530 10.82 33.70 -38.95
C VAL A 530 11.51 32.95 -37.82
N ARG A 531 11.78 31.64 -38.00
CA ARG A 531 12.57 30.86 -37.02
C ARG A 531 14.03 31.31 -36.97
N GLN A 532 14.61 31.73 -38.09
CA GLN A 532 15.98 32.25 -38.15
C GLN A 532 16.10 33.60 -37.44
N ASP A 533 15.07 34.45 -37.45
CA ASP A 533 15.08 35.73 -36.73
C ASP A 533 15.28 35.54 -35.20
N ASN A 534 14.99 34.33 -34.67
CA ASN A 534 15.26 33.96 -33.27
C ASN A 534 16.74 33.64 -32.99
N PHE A 535 17.61 33.48 -34.00
CA PHE A 535 19.06 33.41 -33.84
C PHE A 535 19.64 34.79 -33.51
N ASN A 536 19.23 35.32 -32.37
CA ASN A 536 19.61 36.64 -31.87
C ASN A 536 20.43 36.49 -30.58
N ILE A 537 21.43 37.35 -30.40
CA ILE A 537 22.26 37.35 -29.19
C ILE A 537 21.47 37.62 -27.90
N LYS A 538 20.32 38.30 -28.03
CA LYS A 538 19.40 38.59 -26.93
C LYS A 538 18.51 37.39 -26.55
N THR A 539 18.40 36.38 -27.43
CA THR A 539 17.60 35.19 -27.19
C THR A 539 18.35 34.22 -26.27
N SER A 540 17.67 33.72 -25.23
CA SER A 540 18.22 32.67 -24.37
C SER A 540 18.15 31.30 -25.04
N ILE A 541 18.96 30.33 -24.60
CA ILE A 541 18.89 28.98 -25.16
C ILE A 541 17.57 28.29 -24.81
N LEU A 542 16.94 28.65 -23.69
CA LEU A 542 15.59 28.18 -23.35
C LEU A 542 14.56 28.62 -24.40
N GLU A 543 14.52 29.91 -24.71
CA GLU A 543 13.61 30.49 -25.69
C GLU A 543 13.89 29.97 -27.10
N PHE A 544 15.17 29.81 -27.46
CA PHE A 544 15.55 29.19 -28.73
C PHE A 544 15.01 27.76 -28.88
N PHE A 545 15.07 26.96 -27.81
CA PHE A 545 14.60 25.58 -27.83
C PHE A 545 13.07 25.44 -27.87
N GLU A 546 12.28 26.45 -27.47
CA GLU A 546 10.81 26.42 -27.62
C GLU A 546 10.39 26.20 -29.09
N PHE A 547 11.20 26.64 -30.06
CA PHE A 547 10.90 26.51 -31.50
C PHE A 547 11.36 25.20 -32.14
N ILE A 548 12.25 24.45 -31.47
CA ILE A 548 12.91 23.27 -32.06
C ILE A 548 12.81 22.02 -31.18
N SER A 549 12.27 22.11 -29.97
CA SER A 549 12.14 20.97 -29.07
C SER A 549 11.11 19.97 -29.59
N ASN A 550 11.46 18.68 -29.55
CA ASN A 550 10.51 17.59 -29.86
C ASN A 550 9.55 17.29 -28.70
N PHE A 551 9.85 17.79 -27.50
CA PHE A 551 9.05 17.61 -26.29
C PHE A 551 9.32 18.78 -25.33
N SER A 552 8.26 19.35 -24.75
CA SER A 552 8.34 20.41 -23.75
C SER A 552 7.27 20.18 -22.69
N ILE A 553 7.63 20.42 -21.43
CA ILE A 553 6.73 20.29 -20.27
C ILE A 553 7.10 21.33 -19.21
N GLN A 554 6.08 21.94 -18.60
CA GLN A 554 6.24 22.80 -17.43
C GLN A 554 6.10 21.97 -16.14
N LEU A 555 6.99 22.19 -15.19
CA LEU A 555 6.85 21.62 -13.84
C LEU A 555 5.93 22.52 -13.01
N ASN A 556 4.81 21.96 -12.55
CA ASN A 556 3.84 22.73 -11.77
C ASN A 556 4.09 22.60 -10.27
N LYS A 557 4.74 21.53 -9.80
CA LYS A 557 4.91 21.23 -8.36
C LYS A 557 6.03 22.07 -7.73
N TYR A 558 5.67 22.92 -6.77
CA TYR A 558 6.55 23.77 -5.97
C TYR A 558 6.77 23.16 -4.57
N PHE A 559 8.00 22.75 -4.28
CA PHE A 559 8.36 22.05 -3.04
C PHE A 559 9.13 22.90 -2.02
N ARG A 560 9.56 24.11 -2.39
CA ARG A 560 10.54 24.89 -1.60
C ARG A 560 9.95 25.52 -0.34
N GLY A 561 8.83 26.22 -0.49
CA GLY A 561 8.22 27.03 0.56
C GLY A 561 6.71 26.84 0.66
N TYR A 562 6.09 27.57 1.58
CA TYR A 562 4.65 27.52 1.83
C TYR A 562 3.84 28.31 0.81
N LYS A 563 2.51 28.13 0.80
CA LYS A 563 1.58 28.81 -0.13
C LYS A 563 1.73 30.32 0.00
N GLU A 564 1.82 30.79 1.23
CA GLU A 564 1.93 32.19 1.61
C GLU A 564 3.23 32.80 1.10
N ILE A 565 4.35 32.07 1.12
CA ILE A 565 5.66 32.55 0.64
C ILE A 565 5.66 32.77 -0.87
N ILE A 566 5.13 31.82 -1.66
CA ILE A 566 5.17 31.91 -3.12
C ILE A 566 3.96 32.63 -3.71
N SER A 567 2.96 32.98 -2.89
CA SER A 567 1.65 33.51 -3.29
C SER A 567 1.73 34.65 -4.31
N TYR A 568 2.55 35.66 -4.05
CA TYR A 568 2.73 36.79 -4.97
C TYR A 568 3.32 36.36 -6.32
N SER A 569 4.40 35.58 -6.27
CA SER A 569 5.07 35.06 -7.47
C SER A 569 4.11 34.20 -8.29
N ASN A 570 3.38 33.28 -7.63
CA ASN A 570 2.44 32.37 -8.27
C ASN A 570 1.33 33.14 -9.01
N LYS A 571 0.71 34.11 -8.33
CA LYS A 571 -0.36 34.94 -8.88
C LYS A 571 0.11 35.74 -10.10
N HIS A 572 1.20 36.49 -9.97
CA HIS A 572 1.60 37.48 -10.97
C HIS A 572 2.46 36.92 -12.11
N PHE A 573 3.26 35.88 -11.87
CA PHE A 573 4.21 35.36 -12.87
C PHE A 573 3.79 34.01 -13.45
N TYR A 574 3.10 33.18 -12.66
CA TYR A 574 2.71 31.83 -13.05
C TYR A 574 1.19 31.66 -13.19
N LYS A 575 0.39 32.72 -13.02
CA LYS A 575 -1.08 32.69 -13.18
C LYS A 575 -1.76 31.60 -12.33
N ASP A 576 -1.27 31.44 -11.10
CA ASP A 576 -1.71 30.43 -10.14
C ASP A 576 -1.55 28.98 -10.63
N SER A 577 -0.63 28.74 -11.57
CA SER A 577 -0.36 27.39 -12.08
C SER A 577 0.56 26.57 -11.18
N LEU A 578 1.28 27.19 -10.23
CA LEU A 578 2.16 26.45 -9.33
C LEU A 578 1.36 25.79 -8.23
N GLN A 579 1.72 24.54 -7.99
CA GLN A 579 1.16 23.58 -7.05
C GLN A 579 2.02 23.52 -5.81
N VAL A 580 1.59 24.19 -4.74
CA VAL A 580 2.40 24.27 -3.53
C VAL A 580 2.28 22.97 -2.73
N MET A 581 3.36 22.21 -2.71
CA MET A 581 3.38 20.87 -2.10
C MET A 581 3.66 20.90 -0.60
N LYS A 582 4.35 21.95 -0.14
CA LYS A 582 4.69 22.13 1.25
C LYS A 582 3.55 22.84 1.96
N ILE A 583 2.76 22.07 2.70
CA ILE A 583 1.73 22.62 3.58
C ILE A 583 2.38 23.24 4.82
N ARG A 584 1.86 24.40 5.24
CA ARG A 584 2.30 25.14 6.42
C ARG A 584 1.95 24.39 7.70
N GLY A 585 2.97 24.05 8.48
CA GLY A 585 2.84 23.45 9.82
C GLY A 585 3.20 24.39 10.98
N LYS A 586 3.38 25.67 10.69
CA LYS A 586 3.75 26.72 11.65
C LYS A 586 2.65 27.78 11.72
N VAL A 587 2.57 28.51 12.82
CA VAL A 587 1.72 29.71 12.90
C VAL A 587 2.17 30.72 11.83
N ILE A 588 1.24 31.56 11.37
CA ILE A 588 1.54 32.43 10.21
C ILE A 588 2.66 33.41 10.52
N ASP A 589 2.75 33.90 11.77
CA ASP A 589 3.78 34.82 12.24
C ASP A 589 5.20 34.23 12.19
N ASP A 590 5.32 32.90 12.16
CA ASP A 590 6.59 32.22 11.96
C ASP A 590 7.01 32.11 10.49
N VAL A 591 6.08 32.37 9.57
CA VAL A 591 6.26 32.25 8.11
C VAL A 591 6.36 33.62 7.44
N LEU A 592 5.45 34.54 7.75
CA LEU A 592 5.47 35.92 7.28
C LEU A 592 5.58 36.84 8.49
N LYS A 593 6.61 37.69 8.50
CA LYS A 593 6.83 38.67 9.56
C LYS A 593 7.13 40.04 8.96
N PHE A 594 6.65 41.09 9.62
CA PHE A 594 6.94 42.48 9.28
C PHE A 594 7.45 43.19 10.52
N GLU A 595 8.56 43.90 10.35
CA GLU A 595 9.10 44.83 11.33
C GLU A 595 8.97 46.25 10.78
N PHE A 596 8.34 47.12 11.56
CA PHE A 596 8.17 48.53 11.23
C PHE A 596 9.15 49.36 12.03
N ILE A 597 10.20 49.83 11.37
CA ILE A 597 11.21 50.67 12.00
C ILE A 597 10.78 52.13 11.89
N ASN A 598 10.59 52.78 13.03
CA ASN A 598 10.36 54.22 13.08
C ASN A 598 11.64 54.94 12.67
N HIS A 599 11.62 55.62 11.53
CA HIS A 599 12.76 56.41 11.10
C HIS A 599 12.95 57.61 12.04
N ASP A 600 14.18 57.85 12.47
CA ASP A 600 14.59 58.96 13.33
C ASP A 600 14.72 60.32 12.61
N GLY A 601 14.34 60.40 11.33
CA GLY A 601 14.38 61.63 10.52
C GLY A 601 15.79 62.12 10.19
N LYS A 602 16.84 61.32 10.46
CA LYS A 602 18.22 61.69 10.13
C LYS A 602 18.56 61.31 8.69
N ILE A 603 19.27 62.21 8.00
CA ILE A 603 19.78 61.93 6.65
C ILE A 603 20.98 60.99 6.75
N GLU A 604 20.88 59.88 6.03
CA GLU A 604 21.94 58.88 5.93
C GLU A 604 23.18 59.45 5.23
N THR A 605 24.35 59.24 5.85
CA THR A 605 25.64 59.70 5.29
C THR A 605 25.97 59.03 3.96
N THR A 606 25.51 57.79 3.78
CA THR A 606 25.64 57.04 2.52
C THR A 606 24.30 57.04 1.78
N PRO A 607 24.26 57.35 0.48
CA PRO A 607 23.00 57.33 -0.26
C PRO A 607 22.47 55.90 -0.40
N LYS A 608 21.14 55.76 -0.36
CA LYS A 608 20.42 54.48 -0.54
C LYS A 608 20.77 53.45 0.53
N THR A 609 20.91 53.89 1.77
CA THR A 609 21.13 53.04 2.95
C THR A 609 20.14 53.42 4.06
N ASN A 610 20.01 52.55 5.06
CA ASN A 610 19.22 52.80 6.26
C ASN A 610 19.90 52.07 7.42
N SER A 611 20.51 52.84 8.32
CA SER A 611 21.31 52.36 9.44
C SER A 611 20.48 51.69 10.52
N LEU A 612 19.24 52.15 10.74
CA LEU A 612 18.31 51.55 11.71
C LEU A 612 17.86 50.15 11.27
N GLU A 613 17.61 49.94 9.97
CA GLU A 613 17.38 48.59 9.42
C GLU A 613 18.59 47.68 9.61
N ILE A 614 19.82 48.20 9.46
CA ILE A 614 21.04 47.41 9.70
C ILE A 614 21.13 47.02 11.18
N GLU A 615 20.88 47.94 12.10
CA GLU A 615 20.92 47.67 13.54
C GLU A 615 19.94 46.55 13.92
N PHE A 616 18.71 46.62 13.42
CA PHE A 616 17.71 45.56 13.61
C PHE A 616 18.21 44.20 13.10
N LEU A 617 18.72 44.14 11.87
CA LEU A 617 19.24 42.90 11.28
C LEU A 617 20.37 42.29 12.11
N ILE A 618 21.28 43.11 12.63
CA ILE A 618 22.38 42.65 13.48
C ILE A 618 21.86 42.09 14.82
N ASN A 619 20.86 42.74 15.42
CA ASN A 619 20.25 42.24 16.65
C ASN A 619 19.50 40.93 16.44
N GLU A 620 18.80 40.77 15.33
CA GLU A 620 18.15 39.52 14.95
C GLU A 620 19.15 38.38 14.73
N LEU A 621 20.28 38.65 14.05
CA LEU A 621 21.34 37.64 13.90
C LEU A 621 21.89 37.16 15.24
N LYS A 622 22.12 38.09 16.19
CA LYS A 622 22.54 37.75 17.56
C LYS A 622 21.48 36.90 18.28
N SER A 623 20.21 37.28 18.18
CA SER A 623 19.09 36.52 18.76
C SER A 623 19.01 35.08 18.22
N LEU A 624 19.20 34.88 16.91
CA LEU A 624 19.23 33.56 16.29
C LEU A 624 20.41 32.71 16.81
N LYS A 625 21.57 33.32 17.02
CA LYS A 625 22.74 32.67 17.60
C LYS A 625 22.46 32.24 19.05
N ASP A 626 21.94 33.15 19.88
CA ASP A 626 21.68 32.89 21.29
C ASP A 626 20.58 31.83 21.49
N GLY A 627 19.61 31.77 20.58
CA GLY A 627 18.57 30.73 20.53
C GLY A 627 19.05 29.37 20.01
N GLY A 628 20.30 29.23 19.58
CA GLY A 628 20.87 27.98 19.07
C GLY A 628 20.23 27.47 17.77
N ILE A 629 19.61 28.36 16.98
CA ILE A 629 18.91 28.00 15.74
C ILE A 629 19.94 27.69 14.64
N LYS A 630 19.85 26.50 14.03
CA LYS A 630 20.70 26.07 12.90
C LYS A 630 20.02 26.22 11.54
N SER A 631 19.39 27.37 11.31
CA SER A 631 18.69 27.66 10.05
C SER A 631 19.56 28.52 9.15
N SER A 632 19.49 28.26 7.85
CA SER A 632 20.21 29.06 6.86
C SER A 632 19.57 30.45 6.71
N VAL A 633 20.37 31.52 6.73
CA VAL A 633 19.88 32.91 6.73
C VAL A 633 20.32 33.66 5.48
N GLY A 634 19.40 34.44 4.88
CA GLY A 634 19.71 35.37 3.82
C GLY A 634 19.17 36.77 4.11
N ILE A 635 19.88 37.79 3.65
CA ILE A 635 19.44 39.19 3.71
C ILE A 635 19.40 39.71 2.27
N ILE A 636 18.25 40.19 1.81
CA ILE A 636 18.05 40.75 0.47
C ILE A 636 17.69 42.22 0.60
N THR A 637 18.40 43.07 -0.15
CA THR A 637 18.13 44.52 -0.20
C THR A 637 18.11 45.07 -1.65
N PRO A 638 17.31 46.10 -1.96
CA PRO A 638 17.29 46.70 -3.30
C PRO A 638 18.60 47.38 -3.72
N HIS A 639 19.48 47.72 -2.78
CA HIS A 639 20.61 48.62 -3.04
C HIS A 639 21.97 48.03 -2.61
N THR A 640 22.95 48.10 -3.52
CA THR A 640 24.31 47.60 -3.27
C THR A 640 25.02 48.29 -2.12
N ASN A 641 24.76 49.58 -1.87
CA ASN A 641 25.36 50.30 -0.74
C ASN A 641 24.86 49.71 0.60
N GLN A 642 23.56 49.43 0.73
CA GLN A 642 23.01 48.77 1.91
C GLN A 642 23.62 47.38 2.09
N GLN A 643 23.72 46.59 1.02
CA GLN A 643 24.36 45.27 1.05
C GLN A 643 25.77 45.32 1.63
N LYS A 644 26.59 46.29 1.18
CA LYS A 644 27.96 46.48 1.67
C LYS A 644 27.99 46.86 3.15
N LEU A 645 27.14 47.80 3.57
CA LEU A 645 27.12 48.23 4.98
C LEU A 645 26.65 47.14 5.93
N VAL A 646 25.65 46.32 5.54
CA VAL A 646 25.25 45.14 6.33
C VAL A 646 26.41 44.16 6.45
N LEU A 647 27.12 43.88 5.34
CA LEU A 647 28.30 42.99 5.35
C LEU A 647 29.41 43.53 6.26
N ASP A 648 29.71 44.82 6.18
CA ASP A 648 30.72 45.47 7.02
C ASP A 648 30.31 45.45 8.50
N ALA A 649 29.02 45.61 8.81
CA ALA A 649 28.50 45.51 10.16
C ALA A 649 28.64 44.09 10.73
N VAL A 650 28.31 43.06 9.95
CA VAL A 650 28.50 41.64 10.35
C VAL A 650 29.98 41.31 10.53
N ASN A 651 30.86 41.79 9.63
CA ASN A 651 32.30 41.56 9.71
C ASN A 651 32.97 42.18 10.96
N LYS A 652 32.34 43.20 11.57
CA LYS A 652 32.79 43.83 12.81
C LYS A 652 32.35 43.07 14.07
N LEU A 653 31.45 42.08 13.95
CA LEU A 653 31.03 41.26 15.09
C LEU A 653 32.16 40.30 15.50
N PRO A 654 32.37 40.07 16.81
CA PRO A 654 33.43 39.17 17.30
C PRO A 654 33.25 37.73 16.81
N ASP A 655 32.01 37.27 16.65
CA ASP A 655 31.66 35.91 16.24
C ASP A 655 31.29 35.79 14.76
N ARG A 656 31.94 36.56 13.88
CA ARG A 656 31.56 36.63 12.46
C ARG A 656 31.50 35.24 11.77
N ASP A 657 32.44 34.36 12.12
CA ASP A 657 32.62 33.07 11.46
C ASP A 657 31.41 32.17 11.76
N TYR A 658 30.81 32.28 12.95
CA TYR A 658 29.57 31.58 13.31
C TYR A 658 28.43 31.92 12.34
N TYR A 659 28.23 33.19 12.00
CA TYR A 659 27.12 33.59 11.14
C TYR A 659 27.31 33.06 9.70
N PHE A 660 28.53 33.07 9.17
CA PHE A 660 28.78 32.57 7.82
C PHE A 660 28.83 31.05 7.73
N GLU A 661 29.29 30.35 8.78
CA GLU A 661 29.46 28.90 8.76
C GLU A 661 28.23 28.16 9.31
N GLU A 662 27.77 28.48 10.53
CA GLU A 662 26.66 27.76 11.18
C GLU A 662 25.28 28.23 10.67
N LEU A 663 25.11 29.53 10.40
CA LEU A 663 23.87 30.07 9.81
C LEU A 663 23.92 30.15 8.28
N ASN A 664 25.03 29.77 7.63
CA ASN A 664 25.22 29.88 6.17
C ASN A 664 24.77 31.26 5.62
N LEU A 665 25.11 32.34 6.34
CA LEU A 665 24.61 33.68 6.07
C LEU A 665 25.01 34.17 4.67
N LYS A 666 24.05 34.74 3.95
CA LYS A 666 24.30 35.38 2.65
C LYS A 666 23.60 36.72 2.52
N ILE A 667 24.35 37.77 2.21
CA ILE A 667 23.85 39.14 2.06
C ILE A 667 23.87 39.52 0.58
N MET A 668 22.72 39.86 0.03
CA MET A 668 22.46 39.92 -1.42
C MET A 668 21.63 41.14 -1.80
N THR A 669 21.66 41.45 -3.10
CA THR A 669 20.68 42.29 -3.77
C THR A 669 19.67 41.46 -4.55
N PHE A 670 18.57 42.08 -4.98
CA PHE A 670 17.60 41.42 -5.86
C PHE A 670 18.23 40.90 -7.18
N ASP A 671 19.28 41.55 -7.69
CA ASP A 671 20.03 41.08 -8.88
C ASP A 671 20.96 39.89 -8.61
N THR A 672 21.43 39.73 -7.36
CA THR A 672 22.46 38.75 -6.99
C THR A 672 21.91 37.54 -6.23
N CYS A 673 20.64 37.57 -5.84
CA CYS A 673 20.00 36.48 -5.09
C CYS A 673 19.59 35.26 -5.94
N GLN A 674 19.76 35.30 -7.26
CA GLN A 674 19.34 34.20 -8.13
C GLN A 674 20.11 32.90 -7.86
N GLY A 675 19.37 31.80 -7.78
CA GLY A 675 19.93 30.46 -7.51
C GLY A 675 20.23 30.20 -6.03
N GLU A 676 20.18 31.24 -5.18
CA GLU A 676 20.31 31.10 -3.74
C GLU A 676 18.95 30.76 -3.11
N GLU A 677 18.97 30.00 -2.02
CA GLU A 677 17.79 29.71 -1.21
C GLU A 677 18.20 29.61 0.26
N ARG A 678 17.37 30.12 1.17
CA ARG A 678 17.63 30.10 2.61
C ARG A 678 16.35 29.80 3.37
N ASP A 679 16.50 29.25 4.57
CA ASP A 679 15.36 28.96 5.44
C ASP A 679 14.68 30.27 5.84
N ILE A 680 15.47 31.25 6.27
CA ILE A 680 15.00 32.58 6.67
C ILE A 680 15.55 33.60 5.69
N ILE A 681 14.68 34.43 5.10
CA ILE A 681 15.08 35.60 4.32
C ILE A 681 14.58 36.87 5.01
N TYR A 682 15.50 37.77 5.32
CA TYR A 682 15.20 39.15 5.70
C TYR A 682 15.22 40.05 4.47
N TYR A 683 14.20 40.90 4.32
CA TYR A 683 14.05 41.85 3.24
C TYR A 683 14.19 43.28 3.79
N SER A 684 15.37 43.89 3.65
CA SER A 684 15.63 45.29 4.04
C SER A 684 15.31 46.22 2.89
N MET A 685 14.19 46.94 3.00
CA MET A 685 13.63 47.77 1.92
C MET A 685 14.30 49.13 1.80
N VAL A 686 14.98 49.63 2.84
CA VAL A 686 15.73 50.89 2.89
C VAL A 686 14.87 52.16 2.80
N ALA A 687 13.83 52.16 1.98
CA ALA A 687 12.97 53.31 1.73
C ALA A 687 12.26 53.79 2.99
N ASN A 688 12.25 55.10 3.18
CA ASN A 688 11.59 55.79 4.29
C ASN A 688 10.64 56.88 3.77
N ALA A 689 9.95 57.58 4.66
CA ALA A 689 8.95 58.59 4.29
C ALA A 689 9.53 59.76 3.45
N GLU A 690 10.81 60.09 3.63
CA GLU A 690 11.46 61.23 2.98
C GLU A 690 12.21 60.84 1.68
N ILE A 691 12.74 59.61 1.63
CA ILE A 691 13.56 59.11 0.53
C ILE A 691 13.03 57.75 0.05
N ASP A 692 12.32 57.77 -1.09
CA ASP A 692 11.93 56.58 -1.84
C ASP A 692 12.58 56.57 -3.23
N ARG A 693 13.46 55.60 -3.46
CA ARG A 693 14.16 55.40 -4.75
C ARG A 693 13.96 53.99 -5.31
N LEU A 694 12.88 53.32 -4.90
CA LEU A 694 12.60 51.94 -5.28
C LEU A 694 12.19 51.79 -6.75
N TRP A 695 11.64 52.83 -7.37
CA TRP A 695 11.28 52.88 -8.80
C TRP A 695 12.47 52.67 -9.76
N GLY A 696 13.70 52.93 -9.30
CA GLY A 696 14.91 52.65 -10.07
C GLY A 696 15.29 51.17 -10.08
N VAL A 697 14.76 50.39 -9.13
CA VAL A 697 15.06 48.96 -8.97
C VAL A 697 13.89 48.09 -9.42
N PHE A 698 12.67 48.48 -9.06
CA PHE A 698 11.44 47.73 -9.33
C PHE A 698 10.58 48.41 -10.38
N ILE A 699 9.78 47.61 -11.05
CA ILE A 699 8.87 48.06 -12.11
C ILE A 699 7.71 48.83 -11.47
N LYS A 700 7.20 49.84 -12.17
CA LYS A 700 6.04 50.61 -11.69
C LYS A 700 4.75 49.79 -11.79
N ASP A 701 4.51 49.19 -12.95
CA ASP A 701 3.32 48.38 -13.23
C ASP A 701 3.70 47.08 -13.97
N LEU A 702 3.31 45.94 -13.39
CA LEU A 702 3.50 44.62 -13.99
C LEU A 702 2.72 44.40 -15.29
N ASN A 703 1.69 45.20 -15.57
CA ASN A 703 0.96 45.13 -16.85
C ASN A 703 1.67 45.91 -17.98
N ALA A 704 2.62 46.78 -17.65
CA ALA A 704 3.36 47.61 -18.59
C ALA A 704 4.80 47.11 -18.84
N VAL A 705 5.07 45.83 -18.57
CA VAL A 705 6.41 45.21 -18.66
C VAL A 705 7.09 45.40 -20.01
N ASP A 706 6.33 45.34 -21.10
CA ASP A 706 6.85 45.46 -22.45
C ASP A 706 7.03 46.92 -22.91
N ILE A 707 6.53 47.88 -22.12
CA ILE A 707 6.54 49.32 -22.43
C ILE A 707 7.60 50.05 -21.58
N GLU A 708 7.77 49.66 -20.32
CA GLU A 708 8.74 50.27 -19.42
C GLU A 708 10.18 49.89 -19.82
N GLU A 709 11.09 50.87 -19.80
CA GLU A 709 12.52 50.62 -19.98
C GLU A 709 13.04 49.67 -18.89
N ASP A 710 13.71 48.59 -19.33
CA ASP A 710 14.12 47.46 -18.50
C ASP A 710 12.96 46.77 -17.73
N GLY A 711 11.70 46.99 -18.12
CA GLY A 711 10.52 46.48 -17.44
C GLY A 711 10.57 44.96 -17.20
N LYS A 712 11.01 44.18 -18.20
CA LYS A 712 11.20 42.72 -18.09
C LYS A 712 12.19 42.34 -16.98
N ILE A 713 13.33 43.03 -16.88
CA ILE A 713 14.35 42.77 -15.87
C ILE A 713 13.84 43.18 -14.48
N LYS A 714 13.20 44.35 -14.37
CA LYS A 714 12.64 44.85 -13.12
C LYS A 714 11.50 43.95 -12.58
N ALA A 715 10.67 43.39 -13.46
CA ALA A 715 9.66 42.42 -13.08
C ALA A 715 10.30 41.08 -12.63
N GLN A 716 11.31 40.59 -13.36
CA GLN A 716 12.06 39.39 -12.98
C GLN A 716 12.71 39.51 -11.59
N ARG A 717 13.18 40.70 -11.19
CA ARG A 717 13.69 40.97 -9.83
C ARG A 717 12.68 40.60 -8.75
N LEU A 718 11.41 41.01 -8.91
CA LEU A 718 10.36 40.72 -7.92
C LEU A 718 10.13 39.22 -7.80
N ASN A 719 9.98 38.53 -8.94
CA ASN A 719 9.76 37.08 -8.94
C ASN A 719 10.94 36.32 -8.31
N VAL A 720 12.17 36.65 -8.72
CA VAL A 720 13.37 36.00 -8.18
C VAL A 720 13.51 36.33 -6.70
N GLY A 721 13.47 37.60 -6.31
CA GLY A 721 13.69 38.02 -4.92
C GLY A 721 12.74 37.37 -3.92
N PHE A 722 11.44 37.26 -4.25
CA PHE A 722 10.45 36.69 -3.33
C PHE A 722 10.36 35.16 -3.34
N SER A 723 11.00 34.48 -4.30
CA SER A 723 11.01 33.01 -4.37
C SER A 723 12.18 32.34 -3.62
N ARG A 724 12.93 33.08 -2.79
CA ARG A 724 14.17 32.61 -2.14
C ARG A 724 14.01 31.98 -0.75
N ALA A 725 12.92 32.32 -0.04
CA ALA A 725 12.65 31.80 1.30
C ALA A 725 12.09 30.37 1.26
N LYS A 726 12.45 29.54 2.25
CA LYS A 726 11.89 28.18 2.45
C LYS A 726 10.96 28.10 3.65
N GLU A 727 11.29 28.80 4.73
CA GLU A 727 10.60 28.72 6.02
C GLU A 727 9.98 30.05 6.42
N ARG A 728 10.72 31.16 6.26
CA ARG A 728 10.30 32.48 6.75
C ARG A 728 10.70 33.62 5.82
N MET A 729 9.77 34.53 5.56
CA MET A 729 10.01 35.86 4.99
C MET A 729 9.82 36.91 6.08
N HIS A 730 10.85 37.73 6.31
CA HIS A 730 10.80 38.79 7.30
C HIS A 730 11.08 40.14 6.62
N PHE A 731 10.05 40.96 6.46
CA PHE A 731 10.15 42.28 5.86
C PHE A 731 10.54 43.30 6.91
N VAL A 732 11.59 44.08 6.62
CA VAL A 732 12.04 45.20 7.45
C VAL A 732 11.75 46.47 6.66
N VAL A 733 10.81 47.28 7.15
CA VAL A 733 10.31 48.46 6.44
C VAL A 733 10.35 49.68 7.35
N SER A 734 10.71 50.84 6.77
CA SER A 734 10.89 52.10 7.51
C SER A 734 9.86 53.17 7.17
N LYS A 735 8.71 52.77 6.61
CA LYS A 735 7.54 53.62 6.36
C LYS A 735 6.26 52.78 6.27
N PRO A 736 5.06 53.39 6.39
CA PRO A 736 3.79 52.68 6.24
C PRO A 736 3.65 52.00 4.88
N LEU A 737 3.00 50.83 4.83
CA LEU A 737 2.86 50.03 3.61
C LEU A 737 2.10 50.76 2.48
N ASP A 738 1.14 51.61 2.83
CA ASP A 738 0.37 52.41 1.86
C ASP A 738 1.22 53.51 1.20
N ALA A 739 2.33 53.90 1.84
CA ALA A 739 3.27 54.87 1.27
C ALA A 739 4.26 54.22 0.27
N PHE A 740 4.27 52.89 0.11
CA PHE A 740 5.05 52.24 -0.95
C PHE A 740 4.27 52.25 -2.27
N THR A 741 4.88 52.80 -3.33
CA THR A 741 4.26 52.89 -4.66
C THR A 741 4.78 51.84 -5.63
N GLY A 742 4.02 51.59 -6.71
CA GLY A 742 4.37 50.64 -7.76
C GLY A 742 4.33 49.18 -7.31
N SER A 743 4.82 48.28 -8.17
CA SER A 743 4.67 46.83 -7.96
C SER A 743 5.38 46.29 -6.71
N ILE A 744 6.38 47.00 -6.18
CA ILE A 744 6.98 46.63 -4.88
C ILE A 744 6.02 46.91 -3.72
N GLY A 745 5.28 48.03 -3.75
CA GLY A 745 4.24 48.31 -2.76
C GLY A 745 3.11 47.30 -2.84
N ASP A 746 2.72 46.91 -4.06
CA ASP A 746 1.70 45.87 -4.27
C ASP A 746 2.15 44.52 -3.69
N ALA A 747 3.42 44.16 -3.85
CA ALA A 747 3.98 42.95 -3.26
C ALA A 747 3.96 42.98 -1.72
N LEU A 748 4.40 44.09 -1.11
CA LEU A 748 4.40 44.23 0.35
C LEU A 748 2.98 44.18 0.92
N ARG A 749 2.03 44.89 0.31
CA ARG A 749 0.61 44.84 0.70
C ARG A 749 0.01 43.45 0.47
N HIS A 750 0.39 42.74 -0.59
CA HIS A 750 -0.04 41.36 -0.83
C HIS A 750 0.39 40.45 0.33
N TYR A 751 1.66 40.45 0.72
CA TYR A 751 2.12 39.62 1.84
C TYR A 751 1.55 40.05 3.19
N TRP A 752 1.35 41.35 3.40
CA TRP A 752 0.68 41.86 4.59
C TRP A 752 -0.77 41.37 4.66
N ASN A 753 -1.51 41.42 3.55
CA ASN A 753 -2.87 40.90 3.48
C ASN A 753 -2.89 39.39 3.70
N GLU A 754 -1.99 38.62 3.10
CA GLU A 754 -1.88 37.17 3.38
C GLU A 754 -1.61 36.89 4.86
N LEU A 755 -0.75 37.69 5.51
CA LEU A 755 -0.48 37.60 6.95
C LEU A 755 -1.72 37.93 7.78
N GLU A 756 -2.38 39.06 7.52
CA GLU A 756 -3.58 39.49 8.25
C GLU A 756 -4.77 38.55 8.04
N GLU A 757 -5.02 38.11 6.81
CA GLU A 757 -6.06 37.12 6.50
C GLU A 757 -5.80 35.79 7.22
N ALA A 758 -4.53 35.36 7.33
CA ALA A 758 -4.18 34.14 8.05
C ALA A 758 -4.07 34.31 9.58
N ARG A 759 -3.97 35.55 10.09
CA ARG A 759 -4.04 35.92 11.52
C ARG A 759 -5.46 35.98 12.03
N LYS A 760 -6.45 36.22 11.17
CA LYS A 760 -7.87 36.11 11.54
C LYS A 760 -8.07 34.74 12.18
N GLU A 761 -8.38 34.74 13.47
CA GLU A 761 -8.62 33.50 14.22
C GLU A 761 -9.74 32.72 13.54
N PRO A 762 -9.63 31.39 13.40
CA PRO A 762 -10.81 30.56 13.38
C PRO A 762 -11.51 30.80 14.73
N LEU A 763 -12.69 31.41 14.70
CA LEU A 763 -13.53 31.66 15.87
C LEU A 763 -13.77 30.36 16.69
N PRO A 764 -14.20 30.43 17.97
CA PRO A 764 -14.25 29.34 18.96
C PRO A 764 -15.10 28.09 18.62
N ASP A 765 -15.66 28.01 17.42
CA ASP A 765 -16.25 26.82 16.80
C ASP A 765 -15.22 26.17 15.86
N ALA A 766 -14.06 25.77 16.40
CA ALA A 766 -12.86 25.42 15.61
C ALA A 766 -12.98 24.15 14.73
N VAL A 767 -14.16 23.57 14.62
CA VAL A 767 -14.54 22.41 13.80
C VAL A 767 -15.87 22.73 13.13
N ASP A 768 -16.29 22.02 12.07
CA ASP A 768 -17.54 22.37 11.39
C ASP A 768 -18.71 22.46 12.39
N PRO A 769 -19.37 23.64 12.56
CA PRO A 769 -20.47 23.79 13.50
C PRO A 769 -21.66 22.88 13.17
N ASN A 770 -21.74 22.38 11.93
CA ASN A 770 -22.74 21.40 11.51
C ASN A 770 -22.32 19.94 11.77
N SER A 771 -21.09 19.71 12.24
CA SER A 771 -20.53 18.39 12.56
C SER A 771 -20.20 18.27 14.06
N PRO A 772 -21.18 17.88 14.90
CA PRO A 772 -20.94 17.62 16.33
C PRO A 772 -19.81 16.62 16.58
N MET A 773 -19.55 15.73 15.62
CA MET A 773 -18.58 14.65 15.78
C MET A 773 -17.14 15.09 15.62
N GLU A 774 -16.87 16.16 14.88
CA GLU A 774 -15.53 16.71 14.85
C GLU A 774 -15.11 17.24 16.24
N LYS A 775 -16.03 17.79 17.05
CA LYS A 775 -15.75 18.20 18.44
C LYS A 775 -15.29 17.00 19.28
N GLU A 776 -15.94 15.85 19.11
CA GLU A 776 -15.58 14.61 19.79
C GLU A 776 -14.26 14.03 19.29
N VAL A 777 -14.01 13.99 17.98
CA VAL A 777 -12.75 13.50 17.42
C VAL A 777 -11.57 14.37 17.87
N LEU A 778 -11.74 15.70 17.91
CA LEU A 778 -10.77 16.63 18.46
C LEU A 778 -10.44 16.29 19.93
N ASN A 779 -11.46 16.01 20.74
CA ASN A 779 -11.29 15.55 22.12
C ASN A 779 -10.60 14.18 22.21
N TRP A 780 -10.91 13.25 21.30
CA TRP A 780 -10.25 11.93 21.27
C TRP A 780 -8.78 12.06 20.93
N VAL A 781 -8.41 12.87 19.92
CA VAL A 781 -7.01 13.15 19.56
C VAL A 781 -6.26 13.69 20.78
N ALA A 782 -6.84 14.66 21.49
CA ALA A 782 -6.23 15.28 22.67
C ALA A 782 -6.01 14.30 23.83
N GLN A 783 -6.82 13.25 23.93
CA GLN A 783 -6.75 12.22 24.98
C GLN A 783 -5.84 11.03 24.61
N THR A 784 -5.37 10.94 23.36
CA THR A 784 -4.43 9.88 22.97
C THR A 784 -3.09 10.02 23.71
N LYS A 785 -2.46 8.88 24.03
CA LYS A 785 -1.11 8.86 24.64
C LYS A 785 -0.10 9.51 23.71
N PHE A 786 -0.24 9.26 22.40
CA PHE A 786 0.53 9.86 21.34
C PHE A 786 0.54 11.39 21.43
N TRP A 787 -0.62 12.03 21.58
CA TRP A 787 -0.71 13.49 21.69
C TRP A 787 -0.10 14.02 22.99
N GLN A 788 -0.46 13.42 24.13
CA GLN A 788 -0.01 13.85 25.45
C GLN A 788 1.53 13.83 25.59
N GLN A 789 2.19 12.81 25.04
CA GLN A 789 3.64 12.67 25.09
C GLN A 789 4.38 13.67 24.19
N ASN A 790 3.79 14.04 23.05
CA ASN A 790 4.49 14.84 22.03
C ASN A 790 4.15 16.33 22.09
N LYS A 791 2.98 16.72 22.64
CA LYS A 791 2.57 18.13 22.74
C LYS A 791 3.46 18.93 23.69
N GLY A 792 3.80 18.36 24.85
CA GLY A 792 4.69 19.01 25.82
C GLY A 792 6.10 19.27 25.29
N LEU A 793 6.50 18.58 24.22
CA LEU A 793 7.80 18.74 23.55
C LEU A 793 7.74 19.65 22.31
N GLY A 794 6.58 20.24 21.98
CA GLY A 794 6.38 21.02 20.77
C GLY A 794 6.52 20.22 19.47
N ARG A 795 6.41 18.88 19.54
CA ARG A 795 6.63 17.97 18.41
C ARG A 795 5.37 17.65 17.62
N VAL A 796 4.20 18.03 18.10
CA VAL A 796 2.92 17.73 17.43
C VAL A 796 2.03 18.97 17.37
N SER A 797 1.37 19.16 16.23
CA SER A 797 0.39 20.21 15.97
C SER A 797 -0.84 19.62 15.29
N LEU A 798 -2.01 20.20 15.54
CA LEU A 798 -3.28 19.81 14.92
C LEU A 798 -3.97 21.04 14.37
N VAL A 799 -4.29 21.02 13.09
CA VAL A 799 -4.97 22.11 12.37
C VAL A 799 -6.34 21.61 11.94
N PRO A 800 -7.44 22.06 12.58
CA PRO A 800 -8.79 21.64 12.17
C PRO A 800 -9.26 22.39 10.92
N GLN A 801 -10.24 21.83 10.20
CA GLN A 801 -10.90 22.40 9.01
C GLN A 801 -9.89 22.91 7.97
N PHE A 802 -8.85 22.12 7.75
CA PHE A 802 -7.73 22.48 6.88
C PHE A 802 -8.17 22.46 5.42
N ASN A 803 -8.06 23.60 4.72
CA ASN A 803 -8.45 23.80 3.31
C ASN A 803 -7.55 23.04 2.31
N VAL A 804 -7.40 21.72 2.44
CA VAL A 804 -6.56 20.91 1.55
C VAL A 804 -6.99 21.07 0.10
N GLY A 805 -8.28 21.21 -0.17
CA GLY A 805 -8.87 21.39 -1.49
C GLY A 805 -8.36 22.65 -2.21
N GLU A 806 -7.95 23.70 -1.50
CA GLU A 806 -7.29 24.86 -2.13
C GLU A 806 -5.86 24.55 -2.57
N TYR A 807 -5.20 23.60 -1.90
CA TYR A 807 -3.92 23.05 -2.34
C TYR A 807 -4.13 22.04 -3.48
N LEU A 808 -5.18 21.21 -3.40
CA LEU A 808 -5.52 20.21 -4.42
C LEU A 808 -6.05 20.81 -5.72
N GLN A 809 -6.80 21.91 -5.67
CA GLN A 809 -7.30 22.61 -6.86
C GLN A 809 -6.15 23.16 -7.70
N GLN A 810 -5.04 23.54 -7.07
CA GLN A 810 -3.82 23.90 -7.81
C GLN A 810 -3.29 22.68 -8.59
N LEU A 811 -3.57 21.45 -8.13
CA LEU A 811 -3.05 20.19 -8.67
C LEU A 811 -3.60 19.80 -10.04
N ASP A 812 -4.73 20.35 -10.47
CA ASP A 812 -5.31 20.09 -11.79
C ASP A 812 -4.80 21.09 -12.85
N PRO A 813 -3.94 20.66 -13.80
CA PRO A 813 -3.39 21.52 -14.84
C PRO A 813 -4.43 21.93 -15.90
N THR A 814 -5.57 21.24 -15.98
CA THR A 814 -6.58 21.43 -17.02
C THR A 814 -7.60 22.50 -16.67
N ARG A 815 -7.63 22.97 -15.41
CA ARG A 815 -8.73 23.77 -14.83
C ARG A 815 -10.11 23.12 -15.05
N ALA A 816 -10.14 21.82 -15.32
CA ALA A 816 -11.37 21.03 -15.42
C ALA A 816 -11.82 20.52 -14.05
N TYR A 817 -11.14 20.94 -12.97
CA TYR A 817 -11.43 20.65 -11.58
C TYR A 817 -12.86 21.07 -11.25
N GLN A 818 -13.79 20.13 -11.40
CA GLN A 818 -15.19 20.26 -11.04
C GLN A 818 -15.48 19.79 -9.61
N HIS A 819 -14.46 19.31 -8.88
CA HIS A 819 -14.61 18.86 -7.51
C HIS A 819 -14.69 20.05 -6.53
N PRO A 820 -15.43 19.94 -5.41
CA PRO A 820 -15.52 20.96 -4.37
C PRO A 820 -14.16 21.43 -3.80
N LYS A 821 -14.10 22.66 -3.28
CA LYS A 821 -12.98 23.16 -2.46
C LYS A 821 -12.97 22.44 -1.10
N TYR A 822 -12.51 21.19 -1.08
CA TYR A 822 -12.54 20.33 0.09
C TYR A 822 -11.79 20.93 1.29
N LYS A 823 -12.42 20.86 2.46
CA LYS A 823 -11.76 20.97 3.76
C LYS A 823 -11.62 19.55 4.30
N VAL A 824 -10.46 19.23 4.86
CA VAL A 824 -10.31 18.03 5.68
C VAL A 824 -10.47 18.42 7.13
N ASP A 825 -11.10 17.55 7.90
CA ASP A 825 -11.51 17.86 9.27
C ASP A 825 -10.32 18.19 10.16
N PHE A 826 -9.21 17.42 10.04
CA PHE A 826 -7.98 17.73 10.74
C PHE A 826 -6.73 17.38 9.94
N LEU A 827 -5.70 18.23 10.06
CA LEU A 827 -4.33 17.93 9.68
C LEU A 827 -3.46 17.87 10.94
N LEU A 828 -2.98 16.68 11.28
CA LEU A 828 -2.01 16.46 12.34
C LEU A 828 -0.60 16.44 11.76
N ILE A 829 0.30 17.22 12.35
CA ILE A 829 1.71 17.31 11.96
C ILE A 829 2.55 16.87 13.14
N TYR A 830 3.40 15.87 12.94
CA TYR A 830 4.26 15.30 13.97
C TYR A 830 5.72 15.29 13.52
N ARG A 831 6.62 15.83 14.34
CA ARG A 831 8.06 15.82 14.12
C ARG A 831 8.70 14.82 15.07
N ASN A 832 9.32 13.79 14.52
CA ASN A 832 9.95 12.74 15.33
C ASN A 832 11.33 13.19 15.88
N GLU A 833 11.93 12.34 16.72
CA GLU A 833 13.25 12.60 17.34
C GLU A 833 14.41 12.78 16.35
N LYS A 834 14.25 12.32 15.11
CA LYS A 834 15.23 12.47 14.03
C LYS A 834 14.96 13.71 13.16
N ASP A 835 14.13 14.62 13.67
CA ASP A 835 13.77 15.87 13.01
C ASP A 835 12.96 15.69 11.71
N ARG A 836 12.35 14.51 11.49
CA ARG A 836 11.50 14.23 10.33
C ARG A 836 10.04 14.53 10.62
N GLU A 837 9.42 15.24 9.68
CA GLU A 837 8.02 15.62 9.71
C GLU A 837 7.13 14.52 9.10
N HIS A 838 6.08 14.14 9.82
CA HIS A 838 5.00 13.23 9.41
C HIS A 838 3.71 14.04 9.34
N LYS A 839 3.01 13.96 8.23
CA LYS A 839 1.74 14.68 8.01
C LYS A 839 0.63 13.66 7.93
N ILE A 840 -0.40 13.83 8.75
CA ILE A 840 -1.48 12.88 8.92
C ILE A 840 -2.80 13.64 8.78
N VAL A 841 -3.56 13.35 7.74
CA VAL A 841 -4.94 13.83 7.61
C VAL A 841 -5.83 12.90 8.42
N ILE A 842 -6.67 13.48 9.27
CA ILE A 842 -7.69 12.77 10.03
C ILE A 842 -9.05 13.31 9.55
N GLU A 843 -9.89 12.42 9.04
CA GLU A 843 -11.28 12.76 8.70
C GLU A 843 -12.24 11.92 9.53
N TYR A 844 -13.32 12.56 9.93
CA TYR A 844 -14.53 11.94 10.43
C TYR A 844 -15.59 11.91 9.31
N ASP A 845 -15.72 10.77 8.66
CA ASP A 845 -16.65 10.63 7.55
C ASP A 845 -18.09 10.51 8.05
N GLY A 846 -18.82 11.62 7.94
CA GLY A 846 -20.28 11.70 8.10
C GLY A 846 -21.02 10.74 7.16
N PHE A 847 -22.06 10.09 7.69
CA PHE A 847 -22.76 9.01 7.00
C PHE A 847 -23.60 9.49 5.81
N LYS A 848 -24.05 10.75 5.80
CA LYS A 848 -24.91 11.36 4.78
C LYS A 848 -24.15 12.14 3.71
N GLU A 849 -22.85 12.33 3.89
CA GLU A 849 -22.05 13.25 3.08
C GLU A 849 -20.96 12.50 2.29
N HIS A 850 -20.43 11.41 2.85
CA HIS A 850 -19.24 10.73 2.30
C HIS A 850 -19.53 9.37 1.68
N PHE A 851 -20.77 8.90 1.75
CA PHE A 851 -21.14 7.60 1.21
C PHE A 851 -22.20 7.75 0.12
N THR A 852 -21.98 7.19 -1.06
CA THR A 852 -23.05 7.09 -2.07
C THR A 852 -24.12 6.11 -1.60
N LYS A 853 -25.38 6.27 -2.03
CA LYS A 853 -26.48 5.35 -1.70
C LYS A 853 -26.62 5.09 -0.18
N TYR A 854 -26.86 6.14 0.60
CA TYR A 854 -26.87 6.13 2.08
C TYR A 854 -27.67 5.01 2.76
N GLY A 855 -28.74 4.52 2.12
CA GLY A 855 -29.56 3.43 2.67
C GLY A 855 -28.95 2.04 2.52
N GLU A 856 -27.74 1.95 1.95
CA GLU A 856 -27.02 0.72 1.68
C GLU A 856 -25.88 0.56 2.71
N VAL A 857 -24.95 1.50 2.82
CA VAL A 857 -23.78 1.54 3.73
C VAL A 857 -23.91 0.87 5.14
N ASN A 858 -23.05 -0.09 5.49
CA ASN A 858 -22.96 -0.71 6.83
C ASN A 858 -21.51 -0.95 7.33
N GLU A 859 -21.35 -1.56 8.52
CA GLU A 859 -20.03 -1.74 9.15
C GLU A 859 -19.04 -2.63 8.41
N PHE A 860 -19.54 -3.51 7.53
CA PHE A 860 -18.76 -4.48 6.77
C PHE A 860 -18.41 -3.99 5.37
N ASN A 861 -19.12 -3.01 4.82
CA ASN A 861 -18.95 -2.58 3.43
C ASN A 861 -18.84 -1.06 3.23
N TYR A 862 -18.87 -0.25 4.29
CA TYR A 862 -18.77 1.21 4.18
C TYR A 862 -17.63 1.67 3.27
N ARG A 863 -16.50 0.94 3.24
CA ARG A 863 -15.34 1.25 2.39
C ARG A 863 -15.66 1.27 0.88
N GLN A 864 -16.64 0.51 0.43
CA GLN A 864 -17.09 0.42 -0.97
C GLN A 864 -18.07 1.54 -1.33
N TYR A 865 -18.72 2.09 -0.31
CA TYR A 865 -19.75 3.10 -0.45
C TYR A 865 -19.20 4.50 -0.39
N TYR A 866 -17.92 4.65 0.01
CA TYR A 866 -17.23 5.92 -0.13
C TYR A 866 -17.45 6.47 -1.53
N SER A 867 -17.83 7.74 -1.60
CA SER A 867 -18.00 8.37 -2.90
C SER A 867 -16.71 8.22 -3.71
N HIS A 868 -16.84 7.98 -5.02
CA HIS A 868 -15.66 7.90 -5.89
C HIS A 868 -14.78 9.14 -5.75
N GLU A 869 -15.41 10.30 -5.50
CA GLU A 869 -14.73 11.55 -5.22
C GLU A 869 -13.90 11.52 -3.93
N ASP A 870 -14.44 10.95 -2.85
CA ASP A 870 -13.75 10.80 -1.56
C ASP A 870 -12.55 9.85 -1.62
N MET A 871 -12.70 8.70 -2.29
CA MET A 871 -11.61 7.73 -2.44
C MET A 871 -10.50 8.28 -3.35
N TYR A 872 -10.89 8.89 -4.47
CA TYR A 872 -9.97 9.58 -5.36
C TYR A 872 -9.21 10.70 -4.63
N ARG A 873 -9.91 11.51 -3.83
CA ARG A 873 -9.33 12.56 -2.98
C ARG A 873 -8.30 12.01 -2.00
N GLN A 874 -8.61 10.91 -1.30
CA GLN A 874 -7.66 10.28 -0.40
C GLN A 874 -6.39 9.82 -1.14
N LYS A 875 -6.53 9.10 -2.25
CA LYS A 875 -5.38 8.56 -3.00
C LYS A 875 -4.49 9.67 -3.57
N ILE A 876 -5.10 10.77 -4.00
CA ILE A 876 -4.37 11.99 -4.37
C ILE A 876 -3.55 12.47 -3.17
N ILE A 877 -4.18 12.72 -2.02
CA ILE A 877 -3.51 13.23 -0.81
C ILE A 877 -2.36 12.30 -0.37
N GLU A 878 -2.57 10.98 -0.39
CA GLU A 878 -1.56 9.97 -0.06
C GLU A 878 -0.35 10.01 -1.00
N SER A 879 -0.57 10.22 -2.31
CA SER A 879 0.51 10.33 -3.30
C SER A 879 1.50 11.48 -3.04
N TYR A 880 1.11 12.43 -2.17
CA TYR A 880 1.91 13.60 -1.79
C TYR A 880 2.61 13.46 -0.43
N GLY A 881 2.59 12.27 0.17
CA GLY A 881 3.29 11.97 1.42
C GLY A 881 2.50 12.32 2.68
N TYR A 882 1.21 12.58 2.56
CA TYR A 882 0.28 12.63 3.70
C TYR A 882 -0.20 11.22 3.99
N LYS A 883 -0.24 10.85 5.26
CA LYS A 883 -0.93 9.63 5.68
C LYS A 883 -2.37 9.97 5.96
N PHE A 884 -3.29 9.09 5.60
CA PHE A 884 -4.71 9.34 5.75
C PHE A 884 -5.31 8.41 6.80
N ILE A 885 -6.05 8.97 7.76
CA ILE A 885 -6.79 8.23 8.76
C ILE A 885 -8.26 8.63 8.63
N ARG A 886 -9.08 7.72 8.11
CA ARG A 886 -10.54 7.85 8.13
C ARG A 886 -11.09 7.28 9.43
N ILE A 887 -11.96 8.04 10.07
CA ILE A 887 -12.75 7.65 11.23
C ILE A 887 -14.21 7.72 10.82
N ASN A 888 -15.00 6.73 11.19
CA ASN A 888 -16.44 6.77 11.08
C ASN A 888 -17.06 5.87 12.15
N LYS A 889 -18.40 5.88 12.24
CA LYS A 889 -19.14 5.08 13.23
C LYS A 889 -18.84 3.57 13.20
N PHE A 890 -18.36 3.05 12.08
CA PHE A 890 -18.06 1.62 11.91
C PHE A 890 -16.63 1.24 12.27
N ASN A 891 -15.69 2.17 12.12
CA ASN A 891 -14.27 1.88 12.22
C ASN A 891 -13.59 2.49 13.46
N CYS A 892 -14.33 3.23 14.29
CA CYS A 892 -13.83 3.78 15.55
C CYS A 892 -13.68 2.72 16.66
N GLY A 893 -14.37 1.58 16.52
CA GLY A 893 -14.40 0.50 17.51
C GLY A 893 -15.06 0.91 18.83
N LYS A 894 -15.02 0.02 19.83
CA LYS A 894 -15.62 0.24 21.16
C LYS A 894 -14.91 1.33 21.99
N ASN A 895 -13.61 1.55 21.74
CA ASN A 895 -12.80 2.58 22.39
C ASN A 895 -12.10 3.45 21.32
N PRO A 896 -12.74 4.55 20.88
CA PRO A 896 -12.21 5.42 19.83
C PRO A 896 -10.84 6.02 20.13
N ILE A 897 -10.55 6.34 21.41
CA ILE A 897 -9.28 6.94 21.84
C ILE A 897 -8.14 5.96 21.65
N GLU A 898 -8.29 4.72 22.11
CA GLU A 898 -7.26 3.69 21.97
C GLU A 898 -7.07 3.28 20.50
N THR A 899 -8.16 3.19 19.73
CA THR A 899 -8.10 2.93 18.28
C THR A 899 -7.30 4.02 17.57
N LEU A 900 -7.59 5.29 17.87
CA LEU A 900 -6.92 6.43 17.25
C LEU A 900 -5.45 6.52 17.65
N ASP A 901 -5.13 6.26 18.92
CA ASP A 901 -3.75 6.19 19.43
C ASP A 901 -2.92 5.16 18.65
N LYS A 902 -3.43 3.93 18.48
CA LYS A 902 -2.77 2.88 17.69
C LYS A 902 -2.57 3.29 16.23
N ARG A 903 -3.57 3.93 15.60
CA ARG A 903 -3.48 4.38 14.20
C ARG A 903 -2.49 5.52 14.03
N LEU A 904 -2.44 6.48 14.96
CA LEU A 904 -1.44 7.55 14.96
C LEU A 904 -0.03 7.01 15.16
N LEU A 905 0.17 6.05 16.06
CA LEU A 905 1.44 5.34 16.18
C LEU A 905 1.81 4.60 14.89
N ALA A 906 0.91 3.83 14.30
CA ALA A 906 1.17 3.11 13.05
C ALA A 906 1.50 4.08 11.90
N ALA A 907 0.80 5.21 11.82
CA ALA A 907 1.05 6.27 10.86
C ALA A 907 2.37 7.02 11.13
N THR A 908 3.00 6.89 12.29
CA THR A 908 4.30 7.55 12.58
C THR A 908 5.46 6.58 12.66
N THR A 909 5.18 5.28 12.75
CA THR A 909 6.19 4.22 12.78
C THR A 909 6.78 4.05 11.38
N GLU A 910 8.07 4.33 11.23
CA GLU A 910 8.82 3.95 10.03
C GLU A 910 8.88 2.42 9.96
N LYS A 911 8.12 1.82 9.05
CA LYS A 911 8.52 0.52 8.50
C LYS A 911 9.78 0.80 7.69
N ASN A 912 10.94 0.74 8.34
CA ASN A 912 12.21 0.65 7.64
C ASN A 912 12.11 -0.58 6.76
N GLY A 913 11.80 -0.38 5.48
CA GLY A 913 12.15 -1.31 4.42
C GLY A 913 13.67 -1.36 4.38
N ASN A 914 14.26 -2.02 5.38
CA ASN A 914 15.65 -2.38 5.40
C ASN A 914 15.77 -3.38 4.27
N VAL A 915 16.39 -2.92 3.20
CA VAL A 915 16.80 -3.82 2.13
C VAL A 915 17.87 -4.70 2.74
N ASP A 916 17.60 -6.00 2.89
CA ASP A 916 18.56 -6.93 3.52
C ASP A 916 19.96 -6.84 2.89
N VAL A 917 20.01 -6.56 1.58
CA VAL A 917 21.24 -6.30 0.82
C VAL A 917 21.99 -5.05 1.34
N LEU A 918 21.30 -3.94 1.61
CA LEU A 918 21.94 -2.72 2.13
C LEU A 918 22.51 -2.93 3.53
N ARG A 919 21.78 -3.65 4.39
CA ARG A 919 22.26 -4.03 5.71
C ARG A 919 23.51 -4.91 5.63
N SER A 920 23.48 -5.96 4.80
CA SER A 920 24.62 -6.84 4.53
C SER A 920 25.86 -6.08 4.02
N ILE A 921 25.65 -5.10 3.13
CA ILE A 921 26.72 -4.23 2.63
C ILE A 921 27.33 -3.40 3.77
N HIS A 922 26.51 -2.76 4.61
CA HIS A 922 26.99 -1.95 5.74
C HIS A 922 27.74 -2.80 6.77
N GLU A 923 27.20 -3.95 7.15
CA GLU A 923 27.86 -4.91 8.04
C GLU A 923 29.22 -5.34 7.47
N THR A 924 29.28 -5.64 6.17
CA THR A 924 30.54 -5.99 5.49
C THR A 924 31.55 -4.85 5.54
N ILE A 925 31.12 -3.59 5.39
CA ILE A 925 31.99 -2.41 5.48
C ILE A 925 32.54 -2.26 6.91
N ASP A 926 31.68 -2.36 7.93
CA ASP A 926 32.10 -2.29 9.34
C ASP A 926 33.11 -3.39 9.68
N HIS A 927 32.87 -4.61 9.24
CA HIS A 927 33.80 -5.72 9.42
C HIS A 927 35.17 -5.48 8.76
N ILE A 928 35.20 -4.85 7.57
CA ILE A 928 36.47 -4.49 6.90
C ILE A 928 37.19 -3.36 7.65
N GLN A 929 36.47 -2.31 8.05
CA GLN A 929 37.06 -1.14 8.71
C GLN A 929 37.63 -1.49 10.10
N ASN A 930 36.97 -2.40 10.83
CA ASN A 930 37.42 -2.87 12.14
C ASN A 930 38.45 -4.01 12.07
N ASN A 931 39.09 -4.24 10.91
CA ASN A 931 40.07 -5.32 10.66
C ASN A 931 39.54 -6.75 10.88
N GLY A 932 38.24 -6.94 11.07
CA GLY A 932 37.60 -8.24 11.25
C GLY A 932 37.47 -9.06 9.96
N ALA A 933 37.53 -8.43 8.78
CA ALA A 933 37.52 -9.11 7.49
C ALA A 933 38.50 -8.48 6.49
N LYS A 934 39.02 -9.29 5.55
CA LYS A 934 39.98 -8.86 4.52
C LYS A 934 39.68 -9.51 3.17
N GLU A 935 39.95 -8.80 2.08
CA GLU A 935 39.89 -9.36 0.73
C GLU A 935 41.13 -10.23 0.47
N CYS A 936 40.92 -11.48 0.03
CA CYS A 936 42.03 -12.33 -0.41
C CYS A 936 42.53 -11.88 -1.79
N PRO A 937 43.82 -11.52 -1.98
CA PRO A 937 44.36 -11.08 -3.26
C PRO A 937 44.23 -12.11 -4.39
N LYS A 938 44.11 -13.41 -4.04
CA LYS A 938 44.08 -14.54 -4.96
C LYS A 938 42.67 -14.90 -5.43
N CYS A 939 41.69 -15.02 -4.53
CA CYS A 939 40.30 -15.34 -4.91
C CYS A 939 39.39 -14.12 -4.99
N LYS A 940 39.85 -12.92 -4.59
CA LYS A 940 39.09 -11.66 -4.59
C LYS A 940 37.81 -11.68 -3.75
N LEU A 941 37.67 -12.67 -2.86
CA LEU A 941 36.56 -12.78 -1.91
C LEU A 941 36.95 -12.08 -0.61
N ILE A 942 35.99 -11.39 -0.01
CA ILE A 942 36.08 -10.91 1.38
C ILE A 942 35.91 -12.12 2.29
N ARG A 943 36.80 -12.24 3.27
CA ARG A 943 36.85 -13.36 4.21
C ARG A 943 37.15 -12.83 5.60
N ASP A 944 36.69 -13.56 6.61
CA ASP A 944 36.99 -13.25 8.00
C ASP A 944 38.51 -13.24 8.25
N GLY A 945 38.97 -12.37 9.15
CA GLY A 945 40.37 -12.24 9.53
C GLY A 945 40.97 -13.56 10.01
N GLU A 946 40.21 -14.40 10.71
CA GLU A 946 40.65 -15.73 11.16
C GLU A 946 40.94 -16.67 9.97
N GLU A 947 40.28 -16.48 8.82
CA GLU A 947 40.58 -17.24 7.59
C GLU A 947 41.89 -16.81 6.91
N PHE A 948 42.62 -15.86 7.50
CA PHE A 948 43.98 -15.49 7.12
C PHE A 948 45.01 -15.91 8.17
N LYS A 949 44.60 -16.48 9.30
CA LYS A 949 45.51 -16.96 10.34
C LYS A 949 46.49 -17.98 9.75
N ASP A 950 47.76 -17.66 9.84
CA ASP A 950 48.84 -18.50 9.36
C ASP A 950 49.99 -18.44 10.38
N PRO A 951 50.19 -19.51 11.16
CA PRO A 951 51.26 -19.61 12.15
C PRO A 951 52.66 -19.41 11.54
N ALA A 952 52.83 -19.60 10.22
CA ALA A 952 54.10 -19.41 9.53
C ALA A 952 54.42 -17.94 9.18
N CYS A 953 53.48 -17.01 9.39
CA CYS A 953 53.71 -15.58 9.20
C CYS A 953 54.13 -14.91 10.52
N SER A 954 55.10 -14.00 10.47
CA SER A 954 55.60 -13.28 11.66
C SER A 954 54.52 -12.49 12.41
N THR A 955 53.44 -12.12 11.73
CA THR A 955 52.28 -11.40 12.28
C THR A 955 51.14 -12.34 12.71
N GLY A 956 51.30 -13.66 12.62
CA GLY A 956 50.25 -14.66 12.89
C GLY A 956 49.11 -14.73 11.84
N TYR A 957 49.04 -13.76 10.93
CA TYR A 957 48.06 -13.68 9.84
C TYR A 957 48.77 -13.42 8.51
N GLY A 958 48.44 -14.20 7.48
CA GLY A 958 48.97 -14.07 6.13
C GLY A 958 48.15 -13.18 5.20
N ARG A 959 48.71 -12.84 4.03
CA ARG A 959 48.02 -12.03 3.01
C ARG A 959 47.02 -12.79 2.14
N ILE A 960 47.12 -14.12 2.07
CA ILE A 960 46.28 -14.99 1.23
C ILE A 960 45.51 -15.93 2.17
N CYS A 961 44.20 -16.08 1.96
CA CYS A 961 43.37 -16.91 2.83
C CYS A 961 43.83 -18.39 2.82
N VAL A 962 43.55 -19.11 3.92
CA VAL A 962 43.98 -20.49 4.09
C VAL A 962 43.49 -21.41 2.96
N TYR A 963 42.29 -21.21 2.43
CA TYR A 963 41.75 -21.97 1.29
C TYR A 963 42.61 -21.81 0.03
N CYS A 964 43.01 -20.57 -0.27
CA CYS A 964 43.85 -20.26 -1.42
C CYS A 964 45.29 -20.74 -1.26
N LYS A 965 45.80 -20.85 -0.03
CA LYS A 965 47.11 -21.41 0.30
C LYS A 965 47.14 -22.93 0.19
N LYS A 966 46.12 -23.64 0.69
CA LYS A 966 46.01 -25.11 0.63
C LYS A 966 46.00 -25.67 -0.80
N ILE A 967 45.53 -24.91 -1.79
CA ILE A 967 45.61 -25.26 -3.22
C ILE A 967 47.07 -25.38 -3.74
N LYS A 968 48.06 -24.75 -3.09
CA LYS A 968 49.49 -24.89 -3.44
C LYS A 968 50.13 -26.12 -2.80
N ALA A 969 49.76 -26.48 -1.57
CA ALA A 969 50.35 -27.62 -0.86
C ALA A 969 50.08 -28.96 -1.57
N ALA A 970 48.94 -29.08 -2.26
CA ALA A 970 48.59 -30.26 -3.06
C ALA A 970 49.34 -30.39 -4.40
N ARG A 971 50.25 -29.47 -4.77
CA ARG A 971 51.01 -29.50 -6.04
C ARG A 971 52.50 -29.83 -5.88
N THR A 972 52.98 -30.02 -4.66
CA THR A 972 54.37 -30.39 -4.35
C THR A 972 54.42 -31.78 -3.76
N GLU A 973 54.23 -32.80 -4.60
CA GLU A 973 54.86 -34.10 -4.41
C GLU A 973 55.58 -34.49 -5.72
N PRO A 974 56.77 -35.14 -5.66
CA PRO A 974 57.56 -35.48 -6.84
C PRO A 974 56.85 -36.56 -7.67
N ARG A 975 56.87 -36.39 -9.00
CA ARG A 975 56.37 -37.37 -9.96
C ARG A 975 57.23 -38.63 -9.93
N GLY A 976 56.67 -39.71 -9.40
CA GLY A 976 56.95 -41.06 -9.88
C GLY A 976 55.93 -41.39 -10.98
N GLU A 977 56.39 -41.53 -12.22
CA GLU A 977 55.55 -41.98 -13.32
C GLU A 977 55.21 -43.46 -13.16
N SER A 978 53.92 -43.80 -13.19
CA SER A 978 53.48 -45.16 -13.50
C SER A 978 52.79 -45.18 -14.87
N PRO A 979 52.98 -46.21 -15.71
CA PRO A 979 52.53 -46.22 -17.12
C PRO A 979 51.01 -46.34 -17.33
N ALA A 980 50.17 -46.10 -16.31
CA ALA A 980 48.72 -46.30 -16.39
C ALA A 980 47.92 -45.04 -16.76
N ASP A 981 48.53 -43.84 -16.75
CA ASP A 981 47.80 -42.56 -16.88
C ASP A 981 47.74 -41.98 -18.31
N ALA A 982 48.36 -42.61 -19.30
CA ALA A 982 48.32 -42.14 -20.69
C ALA A 982 46.91 -42.14 -21.32
N ARG A 983 45.96 -42.90 -20.75
CA ARG A 983 44.56 -42.95 -21.21
C ARG A 983 43.67 -41.78 -20.73
N LYS A 984 44.20 -40.84 -19.95
CA LYS A 984 43.44 -39.70 -19.38
C LYS A 984 43.68 -38.37 -20.10
N ILE A 985 44.15 -38.40 -21.34
CA ILE A 985 44.33 -37.20 -22.18
C ILE A 985 43.36 -37.24 -23.36
N CYS A 986 42.62 -36.14 -23.55
CA CYS A 986 41.65 -35.98 -24.63
C CYS A 986 42.36 -36.08 -25.99
N PRO A 987 41.93 -36.99 -26.89
CA PRO A 987 42.58 -37.14 -28.20
C PRO A 987 42.41 -35.90 -29.08
N LYS A 988 41.32 -35.13 -28.90
CA LYS A 988 41.03 -33.92 -29.69
C LYS A 988 41.85 -32.69 -29.28
N CYS A 989 41.86 -32.34 -28.00
CA CYS A 989 42.42 -31.05 -27.56
C CYS A 989 43.58 -31.20 -26.56
N LYS A 990 44.04 -32.44 -26.32
CA LYS A 990 45.15 -32.80 -25.42
C LYS A 990 44.97 -32.34 -23.97
N SER A 991 43.79 -31.85 -23.60
CA SER A 991 43.43 -31.52 -22.22
C SER A 991 43.06 -32.79 -21.45
N ARG A 992 43.11 -32.75 -20.12
CA ARG A 992 42.78 -33.93 -19.29
C ARG A 992 41.33 -34.37 -19.49
N MET A 993 41.10 -35.67 -19.46
CA MET A 993 39.74 -36.22 -19.38
C MET A 993 39.37 -36.42 -17.91
N ILE A 994 38.14 -36.06 -17.56
CA ILE A 994 37.59 -36.11 -16.20
C ILE A 994 36.49 -37.17 -16.20
N LEU A 995 36.46 -38.02 -15.17
CA LEU A 995 35.40 -39.00 -14.99
C LEU A 995 34.07 -38.29 -14.65
N ARG A 996 33.03 -38.55 -15.43
CA ARG A 996 31.68 -38.02 -15.27
C ARG A 996 30.68 -39.17 -15.23
N ASN A 997 29.53 -38.94 -14.62
CA ASN A 997 28.43 -39.91 -14.60
C ASN A 997 27.37 -39.47 -15.62
N GLY A 998 27.02 -40.37 -16.53
CA GLY A 998 25.93 -40.18 -17.48
C GLY A 998 24.87 -41.26 -17.30
N ARG A 999 23.79 -41.18 -18.10
CA ARG A 999 22.67 -42.12 -18.06
C ARG A 999 23.07 -43.59 -18.24
N TYR A 1000 24.20 -43.86 -18.92
CA TYR A 1000 24.72 -45.21 -19.19
C TYR A 1000 25.90 -45.61 -18.30
N GLY A 1001 26.12 -44.88 -17.19
CA GLY A 1001 27.21 -45.14 -16.23
C GLY A 1001 28.35 -44.14 -16.33
N LYS A 1002 29.49 -44.47 -15.71
CA LYS A 1002 30.66 -43.58 -15.67
C LYS A 1002 31.34 -43.54 -17.04
N PHE A 1003 31.77 -42.37 -17.49
CA PHE A 1003 32.55 -42.17 -18.71
C PHE A 1003 33.54 -41.01 -18.52
N TYR A 1004 34.62 -40.98 -19.30
CA TYR A 1004 35.55 -39.86 -19.29
C TYR A 1004 35.09 -38.79 -20.28
N GLY A 1005 34.91 -37.55 -19.81
CA GLY A 1005 34.62 -36.38 -20.63
C GLY A 1005 35.76 -35.37 -20.59
N CYS A 1006 36.03 -34.67 -21.70
CA CYS A 1006 37.08 -33.66 -21.73
C CYS A 1006 36.84 -32.54 -20.69
N SER A 1007 37.89 -32.11 -19.99
CA SER A 1007 37.82 -31.02 -19.02
C SER A 1007 37.41 -29.66 -19.63
N ARG A 1008 37.53 -29.51 -20.95
CA ARG A 1008 37.17 -28.29 -21.69
C ARG A 1008 35.74 -28.28 -22.22
N TYR A 1009 34.88 -29.24 -21.87
CA TYR A 1009 33.46 -29.15 -22.21
C TYR A 1009 32.85 -27.83 -21.68
N PRO A 1010 32.05 -27.08 -22.48
CA PRO A 1010 31.47 -27.46 -23.77
C PRO A 1010 32.39 -27.24 -24.99
N MET A 1011 33.51 -26.51 -24.87
CA MET A 1011 34.42 -26.21 -25.99
C MET A 1011 35.07 -27.46 -26.63
N CYS A 1012 35.08 -28.60 -25.94
CA CYS A 1012 35.51 -29.89 -26.50
C CYS A 1012 34.59 -31.02 -26.03
N HIS A 1013 33.89 -31.65 -26.98
CA HIS A 1013 32.88 -32.70 -26.73
C HIS A 1013 33.45 -34.13 -26.74
N ALA A 1014 34.77 -34.31 -26.73
CA ALA A 1014 35.36 -35.65 -26.75
C ALA A 1014 35.07 -36.43 -25.46
N THR A 1015 34.62 -37.67 -25.62
CA THR A 1015 34.35 -38.62 -24.54
C THR A 1015 35.08 -39.95 -24.79
N ALA A 1016 35.29 -40.73 -23.74
CA ALA A 1016 35.85 -42.06 -23.80
C ALA A 1016 35.15 -42.96 -22.76
N PRO A 1017 34.96 -44.26 -23.05
CA PRO A 1017 34.38 -45.20 -22.10
C PRO A 1017 35.27 -45.36 -20.86
N TYR A 1018 34.65 -45.66 -19.71
CA TYR A 1018 35.36 -45.83 -18.44
C TYR A 1018 36.09 -47.17 -18.31
N LYS A 1019 35.65 -48.21 -19.05
CA LYS A 1019 36.27 -49.55 -19.07
C LYS A 1019 37.07 -49.76 -20.34
#